data_AF-A0A7C5N0L4-F1
#
_entry.id   AF-A0A7C5N0L4-F1
#
_cell.length_a   1.000
_cell.length_b   1.000
_cell.length_c   1.000
_cell.angle_alpha   90.00
_cell.angle_beta   90.00
_cell.angle_gamma   90.00
#
_symmetry.space_group_name_H-M   'P 1'
#
loop_
_entity.id
_entity.type
_entity.pdbx_description
1 polymer ?
#
loop_
_entity_poly.entity_id
_entity_poly.type
_entity_poly.pdbx_seq_one_letter_code
_entity_poly.pdbx_strand_id
1 'polypeptide(L)'
;MSTTYRKKLIEVAMPLDAINKASAREKSIRHGHPSTLHLWWARRPLAACRAVLFGQLVDDPSAWPDRFPSEAEQDAERQRIFRIIEELVKWENSNNEVVLDAARQEIARSFARARSEGREERSEGEKLTPHSSSLTPASDEEEQRLDDAVLADDVDAKTIRAYLAEVLPPVHDPFAGGGSIPLEAQRLGLRAIATDLNPVAVMINKALIEIPPKFAGRAPVGPPLGSTASRRRRRREGGTPSLPGYEWPGATGLAEDVRRYGAWMREEAFKRIGHLYPKVTITEEMAQGRPDLEPYVGQERTVIAWLWARTVASPNPAFRGVHVPLVSNFFLSTKKGKETWVEPVVEGSTYRFEIRRGTPGDAAKIKMGTKLGRGANFGCVVSGTPIAPDYIKAEGKAGRMGARLMAVVLEGRRTRLYVPPTEEQERIAASAEPEWRPEQDLPKNPRWFSPPDYGMPTYGDLFTPRQIVALTTFSDLVTEAREKVREDYLRARASRPRTTWHRTNLPHFEAGEVAQSITFRLHGSIPRAKIEAWQAELKHLDDTARQVELHARIEEALAHNSEANWLSDSRISKVVEDAFHYFDGTRYRLHAWVVMPNHVHVLVTPLYGNSLSSIVHSWKSYTAKQANDLLGRTGSFWAKDYFDRMIRDERHFNAVLAYIHNNPVKARLCETPEAWRWSSAWERGRLAVDEAKAGRLRSQDDLSPADDVKAAKAGEAWE
;
A
#
# COMPACT_ATOMS: atom_id res chain seq x y z
N MET A 1 -39.07 29.08 -10.19
CA MET A 1 -39.17 29.67 -11.54
C MET A 1 -38.02 29.17 -12.38
N SER A 2 -38.27 28.93 -13.66
CA SER A 2 -37.39 28.25 -14.62
C SER A 2 -36.05 28.95 -14.76
N THR A 3 -34.96 28.37 -14.24
CA THR A 3 -33.62 28.66 -14.73
C THR A 3 -33.63 28.34 -16.22
N THR A 4 -33.42 29.32 -17.09
CA THR A 4 -33.34 29.08 -18.53
C THR A 4 -32.25 28.04 -18.78
N TYR A 5 -32.65 26.85 -19.22
CA TYR A 5 -31.73 25.74 -19.42
C TYR A 5 -30.73 26.09 -20.52
N ARG A 6 -29.44 26.19 -20.17
CA ARG A 6 -28.35 26.41 -21.14
C ARG A 6 -27.98 25.07 -21.76
N LYS A 7 -28.12 24.97 -23.10
CA LYS A 7 -27.75 23.77 -23.85
C LYS A 7 -26.27 23.47 -23.66
N LYS A 8 -25.95 22.22 -23.34
CA LYS A 8 -24.58 21.73 -23.19
C LYS A 8 -24.02 21.24 -24.52
N LEU A 9 -22.70 21.29 -24.67
CA LEU A 9 -22.02 20.87 -25.89
C LEU A 9 -22.40 19.44 -26.31
N ILE A 10 -22.52 18.53 -25.33
CA ILE A 10 -22.91 17.13 -25.54
C ILE A 10 -24.30 16.96 -26.18
N GLU A 11 -25.19 17.93 -26.04
CA GLU A 11 -26.55 17.89 -26.58
C GLU A 11 -26.62 18.39 -28.03
N VAL A 12 -25.61 19.14 -28.47
CA VAL A 12 -25.59 19.78 -29.79
C VAL A 12 -24.61 19.06 -30.71
N ALA A 13 -23.32 19.07 -30.38
CA ALA A 13 -22.31 18.45 -31.22
C ALA A 13 -21.01 18.15 -30.46
N MET A 14 -20.35 17.05 -30.83
CA MET A 14 -19.06 16.60 -30.27
C MET A 14 -18.14 16.13 -31.40
N PRO A 15 -16.80 16.22 -31.27
CA PRO A 15 -15.86 15.74 -32.31
C PRO A 15 -15.73 14.20 -32.27
N LEU A 16 -16.80 13.51 -32.69
CA LEU A 16 -16.96 12.06 -32.55
C LEU A 16 -15.85 11.26 -33.24
N ASP A 17 -15.34 11.70 -34.39
CA ASP A 17 -14.27 11.01 -35.11
C ASP A 17 -12.96 10.96 -34.29
N ALA A 18 -12.59 12.09 -33.66
CA ALA A 18 -11.43 12.15 -32.78
C ALA A 18 -11.62 11.27 -31.55
N ILE A 19 -12.79 11.33 -30.91
CA ILE A 19 -13.14 10.53 -29.72
C ILE A 19 -13.11 9.04 -30.04
N ASN A 20 -13.70 8.61 -31.16
CA ASN A 20 -13.77 7.22 -31.59
C ASN A 20 -12.39 6.67 -31.94
N LYS A 21 -11.58 7.43 -32.68
CA LYS A 21 -10.20 7.06 -33.02
C LYS A 21 -9.34 6.90 -31.78
N ALA A 22 -9.42 7.82 -30.82
CA ALA A 22 -8.70 7.74 -29.56
C ALA A 22 -9.15 6.54 -28.70
N SER A 23 -10.47 6.32 -28.59
CA SER A 23 -11.06 5.21 -27.84
C SER A 23 -10.67 3.84 -28.41
N ALA A 24 -10.62 3.71 -29.75
CA ALA A 24 -10.17 2.48 -30.40
C ALA A 24 -8.68 2.22 -30.16
N ARG A 25 -7.86 3.27 -30.23
CA ARG A 25 -6.42 3.19 -29.96
C ARG A 25 -6.14 2.78 -28.51
N GLU A 26 -6.88 3.30 -27.54
CA GLU A 26 -6.73 2.96 -26.11
C GLU A 26 -6.81 1.45 -25.85
N LYS A 27 -7.73 0.74 -26.53
CA LYS A 27 -7.89 -0.72 -26.40
C LYS A 27 -6.63 -1.51 -26.80
N SER A 28 -5.75 -0.92 -27.62
CA SER A 28 -4.52 -1.57 -28.08
C SER A 28 -3.31 -1.33 -27.16
N ILE A 29 -3.43 -0.43 -26.18
CA ILE A 29 -2.35 -0.07 -25.27
C ILE A 29 -2.22 -1.13 -24.17
N ARG A 30 -1.07 -1.81 -24.13
CA ARG A 30 -0.81 -2.95 -23.22
C ARG A 30 0.26 -2.69 -22.16
N HIS A 31 0.78 -1.47 -22.06
CA HIS A 31 1.81 -1.10 -21.10
C HIS A 31 1.45 0.22 -20.41
N GLY A 32 1.67 0.30 -19.09
CA GLY A 32 1.45 1.51 -18.31
C GLY A 32 -0.02 1.91 -18.13
N HIS A 33 -0.96 1.04 -18.48
CA HIS A 33 -2.39 1.32 -18.45
C HIS A 33 -3.05 0.63 -17.23
N PRO A 34 -3.93 1.29 -16.46
CA PRO A 34 -4.59 0.63 -15.33
C PRO A 34 -5.41 -0.62 -15.71
N SER A 35 -5.89 -0.74 -16.96
CA SER A 35 -6.59 -1.95 -17.45
C SER A 35 -5.69 -3.18 -17.55
N THR A 36 -4.36 -3.00 -17.50
CA THR A 36 -3.43 -4.13 -17.46
C THR A 36 -3.18 -4.61 -16.03
N LEU A 37 -3.62 -3.86 -15.01
CA LEU A 37 -3.57 -4.30 -13.61
C LEU A 37 -4.72 -5.25 -13.28
N HIS A 38 -5.92 -4.98 -13.80
CA HIS A 38 -7.08 -5.87 -13.70
C HIS A 38 -8.01 -5.67 -14.91
N LEU A 39 -8.43 -6.77 -15.53
CA LEU A 39 -9.30 -6.76 -16.70
C LEU A 39 -10.77 -6.69 -16.26
N TRP A 40 -11.32 -5.47 -16.18
CA TRP A 40 -12.75 -5.28 -15.92
C TRP A 40 -13.56 -5.45 -17.21
N TRP A 41 -14.57 -6.33 -17.20
CA TRP A 41 -15.31 -6.74 -18.40
C TRP A 41 -16.15 -5.64 -19.07
N ALA A 42 -16.42 -4.52 -18.38
CA ALA A 42 -17.26 -3.43 -18.89
C ALA A 42 -16.60 -2.03 -18.76
N ARG A 43 -15.27 -1.94 -18.85
CA ARG A 43 -14.60 -0.65 -18.70
C ARG A 43 -14.88 0.29 -19.89
N ARG A 44 -15.36 1.50 -19.61
CA ARG A 44 -15.52 2.58 -20.60
C ARG A 44 -14.15 3.17 -20.99
N PRO A 45 -13.90 3.47 -22.28
CA PRO A 45 -12.67 4.15 -22.71
C PRO A 45 -12.49 5.48 -21.99
N LEU A 46 -11.28 5.77 -21.51
CA LEU A 46 -10.98 7.03 -20.84
C LEU A 46 -11.16 8.23 -21.77
N ALA A 47 -10.77 8.09 -23.03
CA ALA A 47 -10.98 9.11 -24.06
C ALA A 47 -12.45 9.57 -24.14
N ALA A 48 -13.38 8.62 -24.21
CA ALA A 48 -14.81 8.90 -24.21
C ALA A 48 -15.27 9.53 -22.89
N CYS A 49 -14.78 9.05 -21.74
CA CYS A 49 -15.16 9.61 -20.44
C CYS A 49 -14.74 11.08 -20.29
N ARG A 50 -13.52 11.46 -20.72
CA ARG A 50 -13.06 12.86 -20.72
C ARG A 50 -13.95 13.76 -21.56
N ALA A 51 -14.23 13.33 -22.79
CA ALA A 51 -15.05 14.11 -23.72
C ALA A 51 -16.48 14.31 -23.19
N VAL A 52 -17.09 13.26 -22.64
CA VAL A 52 -18.43 13.33 -22.04
C VAL A 52 -18.45 14.25 -20.83
N LEU A 53 -17.50 14.10 -19.90
CA LEU A 53 -17.41 14.97 -18.72
C LEU A 53 -17.25 16.45 -19.11
N PHE A 54 -16.35 16.72 -20.05
CA PHE A 54 -16.13 18.07 -20.56
C PHE A 54 -17.39 18.63 -21.25
N GLY A 55 -17.98 17.88 -22.19
CA GLY A 55 -19.14 18.31 -22.96
C GLY A 55 -20.44 18.42 -22.14
N GLN A 56 -20.52 17.79 -20.97
CA GLN A 56 -21.62 17.94 -20.01
C GLN A 56 -21.52 19.24 -19.19
N LEU A 57 -20.30 19.76 -19.00
CA LEU A 57 -20.06 20.93 -18.15
C LEU A 57 -19.97 22.22 -18.96
N VAL A 58 -19.46 22.15 -20.19
CA VAL A 58 -19.32 23.30 -21.09
C VAL A 58 -20.60 23.52 -21.90
N ASP A 59 -21.11 24.75 -21.86
CA ASP A 59 -22.25 25.20 -22.65
C ASP A 59 -21.91 25.22 -24.16
N ASP A 60 -22.89 24.91 -24.99
CA ASP A 60 -22.78 25.16 -26.42
C ASP A 60 -22.85 26.68 -26.70
N PRO A 61 -22.08 27.22 -27.67
CA PRO A 61 -22.15 28.64 -28.04
C PRO A 61 -23.56 29.14 -28.40
N SER A 62 -24.43 28.26 -28.93
CA SER A 62 -25.85 28.58 -29.21
C SER A 62 -26.66 28.96 -27.95
N ALA A 63 -26.18 28.58 -26.77
CA ALA A 63 -26.78 28.95 -25.50
C ALA A 63 -26.44 30.41 -25.09
N TRP A 64 -25.58 31.10 -25.84
CA TRP A 64 -25.08 32.45 -25.55
C TRP A 64 -25.27 33.39 -26.74
N PRO A 65 -26.52 33.67 -27.16
CA PRO A 65 -26.80 34.47 -28.37
C PRO A 65 -26.27 35.91 -28.28
N ASP A 66 -26.16 36.50 -27.09
CA ASP A 66 -25.61 37.85 -26.92
C ASP A 66 -24.09 37.89 -27.14
N ARG A 67 -23.40 36.75 -26.93
CA ARG A 67 -21.96 36.61 -27.16
C ARG A 67 -21.64 36.05 -28.55
N PHE A 68 -22.52 35.22 -29.10
CA PHE A 68 -22.39 34.60 -30.41
C PHE A 68 -23.69 34.77 -31.22
N PRO A 69 -23.95 35.98 -31.74
CA PRO A 69 -25.23 36.31 -32.39
C PRO A 69 -25.50 35.52 -33.67
N SER A 70 -24.46 35.16 -34.43
CA SER A 70 -24.60 34.44 -35.70
C SER A 70 -24.21 32.96 -35.61
N GLU A 71 -24.79 32.13 -36.49
CA GLU A 71 -24.39 30.72 -36.63
C GLU A 71 -22.90 30.57 -36.94
N ALA A 72 -22.33 31.47 -37.75
CA ALA A 72 -20.91 31.45 -38.08
C ALA A 72 -20.01 31.70 -36.85
N GLU A 73 -20.41 32.61 -35.95
CA GLU A 73 -19.71 32.85 -34.68
C GLU A 73 -19.85 31.67 -33.71
N GLN A 74 -21.06 31.08 -33.64
CA GLN A 74 -21.30 29.88 -32.84
C GLN A 74 -20.46 28.70 -33.32
N ASP A 75 -20.38 28.50 -34.64
CA ASP A 75 -19.56 27.45 -35.25
C ASP A 75 -18.07 27.69 -35.02
N ALA A 76 -17.59 28.93 -35.18
CA ALA A 76 -16.19 29.27 -34.94
C ALA A 76 -15.77 29.00 -33.49
N GLU A 77 -16.62 29.38 -32.52
CA GLU A 77 -16.36 29.11 -31.10
C GLU A 77 -16.45 27.61 -30.79
N ARG A 78 -17.43 26.91 -31.38
CA ARG A 78 -17.57 25.46 -31.21
C ARG A 78 -16.32 24.72 -31.72
N GLN A 79 -15.75 25.16 -32.84
CA GLN A 79 -14.49 24.61 -33.35
C GLN A 79 -13.30 24.90 -32.43
N ARG A 80 -13.28 26.05 -31.73
CA ARG A 80 -12.27 26.31 -30.69
C ARG A 80 -12.40 25.33 -29.53
N ILE A 81 -13.61 25.11 -29.05
CA ILE A 81 -13.91 24.17 -27.96
C ILE A 81 -13.58 22.72 -28.40
N PHE A 82 -13.87 22.34 -29.64
CA PHE A 82 -13.52 21.02 -30.18
C PHE A 82 -12.02 20.75 -30.18
N ARG A 83 -11.17 21.74 -30.50
CA ARG A 83 -9.71 21.59 -30.42
C ARG A 83 -9.24 21.21 -29.01
N ILE A 84 -9.91 21.70 -27.96
CA ILE A 84 -9.61 21.31 -26.57
C ILE A 84 -9.91 19.81 -26.38
N ILE A 85 -11.09 19.35 -26.81
CA ILE A 85 -11.48 17.94 -26.71
C ILE A 85 -10.54 17.05 -27.51
N GLU A 86 -10.19 17.43 -28.74
CA GLU A 86 -9.29 16.68 -29.62
C GLU A 86 -7.91 16.45 -28.99
N GLU A 87 -7.37 17.43 -28.27
CA GLU A 87 -6.14 17.24 -27.49
C GLU A 87 -6.39 16.42 -26.21
N LEU A 88 -7.48 16.69 -25.50
CA LEU A 88 -7.81 16.04 -24.22
C LEU A 88 -8.03 14.52 -24.35
N VAL A 89 -8.59 14.05 -25.48
CA VAL A 89 -8.86 12.62 -25.70
C VAL A 89 -7.63 11.81 -26.08
N LYS A 90 -6.52 12.44 -26.46
CA LYS A 90 -5.28 11.72 -26.81
C LYS A 90 -4.68 11.07 -25.57
N TRP A 91 -4.27 9.81 -25.71
CA TRP A 91 -3.67 9.04 -24.61
C TRP A 91 -2.40 9.71 -24.06
N GLU A 92 -1.56 10.25 -24.95
CA GLU A 92 -0.32 10.95 -24.61
C GLU A 92 -0.55 12.15 -23.70
N ASN A 93 -1.70 12.78 -23.82
CA ASN A 93 -2.06 13.99 -23.08
C ASN A 93 -2.77 13.68 -21.74
N SER A 94 -2.93 12.41 -21.36
CA SER A 94 -3.70 12.01 -20.17
C SER A 94 -3.20 12.62 -18.84
N ASN A 95 -1.94 13.06 -18.78
CA ASN A 95 -1.35 13.75 -17.62
C ASN A 95 -0.64 15.06 -18.06
N ASN A 96 -1.00 15.62 -19.22
CA ASN A 96 -0.41 16.86 -19.72
C ASN A 96 -1.14 18.05 -19.07
N GLU A 97 -0.50 18.70 -18.10
CA GLU A 97 -1.11 19.81 -17.34
C GLU A 97 -1.52 20.98 -18.23
N VAL A 98 -0.82 21.26 -19.35
CA VAL A 98 -1.22 22.33 -20.28
C VAL A 98 -2.59 22.04 -20.90
N VAL A 99 -2.80 20.79 -21.33
CA VAL A 99 -4.07 20.37 -21.94
C VAL A 99 -5.18 20.27 -20.90
N LEU A 100 -4.86 19.76 -19.70
CA LEU A 100 -5.81 19.67 -18.60
C LEU A 100 -6.22 21.06 -18.10
N ASP A 101 -5.29 22.00 -17.95
CA ASP A 101 -5.56 23.37 -17.51
C ASP A 101 -6.42 24.13 -18.52
N ALA A 102 -6.20 23.95 -19.83
CA ALA A 102 -7.08 24.51 -20.85
C ALA A 102 -8.53 23.99 -20.72
N ALA A 103 -8.70 22.69 -20.48
CA ALA A 103 -10.02 22.10 -20.27
C ALA A 103 -10.68 22.58 -18.96
N ARG A 104 -9.90 22.64 -17.87
CA ARG A 104 -10.31 23.14 -16.55
C ARG A 104 -10.77 24.59 -16.60
N GLN A 105 -10.02 25.43 -17.30
CA GLN A 105 -10.33 26.85 -17.45
C GLN A 105 -11.64 27.05 -18.23
N GLU A 106 -11.84 26.31 -19.32
CA GLU A 106 -13.09 26.38 -20.09
C GLU A 106 -14.31 25.95 -19.26
N ILE A 107 -14.18 24.85 -18.52
CA ILE A 107 -15.22 24.37 -17.60
C ILE A 107 -15.55 25.44 -16.55
N ALA A 108 -14.53 26.02 -15.91
CA ALA A 108 -14.72 27.04 -14.88
C ALA A 108 -15.42 28.29 -15.44
N ARG A 109 -14.99 28.76 -16.62
CA ARG A 109 -15.57 29.92 -17.31
C ARG A 109 -17.02 29.68 -17.70
N SER A 110 -17.33 28.53 -18.30
CA SER A 110 -18.71 28.19 -18.68
C SER A 110 -19.63 28.20 -17.46
N PHE A 111 -19.20 27.59 -16.35
CA PHE A 111 -20.01 27.54 -15.12
C PHE A 111 -20.15 28.91 -14.45
N ALA A 112 -19.06 29.68 -14.33
CA ALA A 112 -19.08 31.03 -13.75
C ALA A 112 -20.01 31.98 -14.52
N ARG A 113 -19.94 31.98 -15.86
CA ARG A 113 -20.82 32.81 -16.70
C ARG A 113 -22.29 32.50 -16.45
N ALA A 114 -22.67 31.22 -16.47
CA ALA A 114 -24.05 30.81 -16.26
C ALA A 114 -24.56 31.19 -14.85
N ARG A 115 -23.68 31.15 -13.84
CA ARG A 115 -24.02 31.51 -12.46
C ARG A 115 -24.17 33.02 -12.27
N SER A 116 -23.32 33.84 -12.88
CA SER A 116 -23.38 35.30 -12.81
C SER A 116 -24.68 35.87 -13.38
N GLU A 117 -25.09 35.42 -14.58
CA GLU A 117 -26.37 35.88 -15.18
C GLU A 117 -27.58 35.44 -14.35
N GLY A 118 -27.58 34.21 -13.83
CA GLY A 118 -28.64 33.72 -12.96
C GLY A 118 -28.72 34.45 -11.61
N ARG A 119 -27.70 35.23 -11.21
CA ARG A 119 -27.79 36.15 -10.05
C ARG A 119 -28.42 37.48 -10.42
N GLU A 120 -28.10 38.04 -11.58
CA GLU A 120 -28.73 39.26 -12.09
C GLU A 120 -30.26 39.07 -12.16
N GLU A 121 -30.73 37.95 -12.71
CA GLU A 121 -32.15 37.58 -12.75
C GLU A 121 -32.79 37.40 -11.36
N ARG A 122 -32.06 36.87 -10.36
CA ARG A 122 -32.55 36.70 -8.97
C ARG A 122 -32.58 38.02 -8.20
N SER A 123 -31.68 38.94 -8.49
CA SER A 123 -31.67 40.28 -7.88
C SER A 123 -32.86 41.13 -8.32
N GLU A 124 -33.41 40.85 -9.52
CA GLU A 124 -34.60 41.50 -10.07
C GLU A 124 -35.92 40.82 -9.64
N GLY A 125 -35.88 39.60 -9.10
CA GLY A 125 -37.05 38.82 -8.71
C GLY A 125 -36.89 38.04 -7.39
N GLU A 126 -37.44 38.60 -6.31
CA GLU A 126 -37.85 37.89 -5.07
C GLU A 126 -36.77 37.62 -3.98
N LYS A 127 -36.95 38.25 -2.81
CA LYS A 127 -36.24 37.92 -1.56
C LYS A 127 -36.86 36.65 -0.93
N LEU A 128 -36.22 35.50 -1.10
CA LEU A 128 -36.62 34.24 -0.45
C LEU A 128 -35.87 34.00 0.86
N THR A 129 -36.62 33.60 1.91
CA THR A 129 -36.10 33.25 3.24
C THR A 129 -35.37 31.90 3.24
N PRO A 130 -34.24 31.73 3.98
CA PRO A 130 -33.45 30.51 3.92
C PRO A 130 -34.09 29.37 4.73
N HIS A 131 -34.19 28.18 4.13
CA HIS A 131 -34.40 26.93 4.87
C HIS A 131 -33.05 26.27 5.21
N SER A 132 -32.98 25.84 6.47
CA SER A 132 -31.87 25.21 7.17
C SER A 132 -31.19 24.07 6.39
N SER A 133 -29.91 24.25 6.07
CA SER A 133 -28.94 23.15 5.99
C SER A 133 -27.63 23.60 6.63
N SER A 134 -26.96 22.71 7.37
CA SER A 134 -25.86 22.99 8.31
C SER A 134 -24.49 23.26 7.66
N LEU A 135 -24.48 23.91 6.49
CA LEU A 135 -23.31 24.55 5.91
C LEU A 135 -23.71 26.01 5.72
N THR A 136 -23.01 26.96 6.36
CA THR A 136 -23.20 28.37 6.04
C THR A 136 -22.94 28.53 4.54
N PRO A 137 -23.95 28.88 3.72
CA PRO A 137 -23.72 29.18 2.31
C PRO A 137 -22.69 30.30 2.23
N ALA A 138 -21.77 30.23 1.26
CA ALA A 138 -20.96 31.40 0.93
C ALA A 138 -21.90 32.58 0.67
N SER A 139 -21.53 33.79 1.12
CA SER A 139 -22.36 34.95 0.82
C SER A 139 -22.40 35.17 -0.70
N ASP A 140 -23.47 35.79 -1.22
CA ASP A 140 -23.56 36.09 -2.66
C ASP A 140 -22.34 36.91 -3.15
N GLU A 141 -21.76 37.74 -2.28
CA GLU A 141 -20.52 38.50 -2.53
C GLU A 141 -19.29 37.59 -2.63
N GLU A 142 -19.15 36.60 -1.76
CA GLU A 142 -18.06 35.61 -1.83
C GLU A 142 -18.17 34.77 -3.09
N GLU A 143 -19.37 34.36 -3.46
CA GLU A 143 -19.59 33.61 -4.69
C GLU A 143 -19.27 34.42 -5.94
N GLN A 144 -19.68 35.70 -6.00
CA GLN A 144 -19.36 36.62 -7.09
C GLN A 144 -17.86 36.81 -7.24
N ARG A 145 -17.16 37.03 -6.11
CA ARG A 145 -15.69 37.17 -6.09
C ARG A 145 -14.99 35.96 -6.68
N LEU A 146 -15.52 34.75 -6.43
CA LEU A 146 -14.98 33.50 -6.99
C LEU A 146 -15.24 33.37 -8.49
N ASP A 147 -16.42 33.78 -8.97
CA ASP A 147 -16.74 33.79 -10.41
C ASP A 147 -15.85 34.78 -11.16
N ASP A 148 -15.74 36.01 -10.68
CA ASP A 148 -14.94 37.06 -11.31
C ASP A 148 -13.46 36.65 -11.39
N ALA A 149 -12.96 35.97 -10.35
CA ALA A 149 -11.59 35.46 -10.31
C ALA A 149 -11.30 34.44 -11.43
N VAL A 150 -12.23 33.57 -11.80
CA VAL A 150 -12.02 32.57 -12.87
C VAL A 150 -12.36 33.10 -14.28
N LEU A 151 -13.08 34.21 -14.35
CA LEU A 151 -13.36 34.92 -15.61
C LEU A 151 -12.22 35.83 -16.04
N ALA A 152 -11.32 36.22 -15.13
CA ALA A 152 -10.11 36.98 -15.44
C ALA A 152 -9.23 36.27 -16.48
N ASP A 153 -8.52 37.06 -17.30
CA ASP A 153 -7.65 36.53 -18.37
C ASP A 153 -6.33 35.95 -17.84
N ASP A 154 -5.86 36.42 -16.69
CA ASP A 154 -4.58 36.04 -16.07
C ASP A 154 -4.75 35.12 -14.84
N VAL A 155 -5.91 34.46 -14.71
CA VAL A 155 -6.18 33.54 -13.60
C VAL A 155 -5.18 32.37 -13.58
N ASP A 156 -4.63 32.11 -12.40
CA ASP A 156 -3.68 31.03 -12.21
C ASP A 156 -4.37 29.64 -12.07
N ALA A 157 -3.65 28.59 -12.45
CA ALA A 157 -4.19 27.22 -12.45
C ALA A 157 -4.58 26.71 -11.04
N LYS A 158 -4.01 27.24 -9.96
CA LYS A 158 -4.38 26.86 -8.59
C LYS A 158 -5.75 27.42 -8.25
N THR A 159 -6.03 28.67 -8.62
CA THR A 159 -7.35 29.30 -8.46
C THR A 159 -8.43 28.55 -9.25
N ILE A 160 -8.17 28.18 -10.51
CA ILE A 160 -9.09 27.36 -11.31
C ILE A 160 -9.37 26.01 -10.62
N ARG A 161 -8.33 25.29 -10.17
CA ARG A 161 -8.53 23.99 -9.50
C ARG A 161 -9.32 24.10 -8.20
N ALA A 162 -9.09 25.14 -7.41
CA ALA A 162 -9.87 25.41 -6.20
C ALA A 162 -11.34 25.64 -6.55
N TYR A 163 -11.62 26.47 -7.57
CA TYR A 163 -12.97 26.72 -8.05
C TYR A 163 -13.69 25.44 -8.51
N LEU A 164 -13.02 24.60 -9.31
CA LEU A 164 -13.58 23.31 -9.77
C LEU A 164 -13.85 22.33 -8.61
N ALA A 165 -13.04 22.36 -7.56
CA ALA A 165 -13.21 21.48 -6.42
C ALA A 165 -14.29 21.97 -5.45
N GLU A 166 -14.40 23.28 -5.22
CA GLU A 166 -15.22 23.86 -4.16
C GLU A 166 -16.57 24.36 -4.67
N VAL A 167 -16.63 24.90 -5.90
CA VAL A 167 -17.82 25.57 -6.45
C VAL A 167 -18.63 24.64 -7.34
N LEU A 168 -17.98 23.85 -8.22
CA LEU A 168 -18.72 22.99 -9.13
C LEU A 168 -19.45 21.83 -8.40
N PRO A 169 -20.59 21.38 -8.96
CA PRO A 169 -21.27 20.19 -8.46
C PRO A 169 -20.39 18.95 -8.61
N PRO A 170 -20.47 17.99 -7.67
CA PRO A 170 -19.71 16.76 -7.78
C PRO A 170 -20.24 15.88 -8.92
N VAL A 171 -19.31 15.20 -9.61
CA VAL A 171 -19.63 14.14 -10.58
C VAL A 171 -20.04 12.90 -9.80
N HIS A 172 -21.27 12.43 -9.98
CA HIS A 172 -21.75 11.20 -9.37
C HIS A 172 -21.87 10.08 -10.41
N ASP A 173 -21.12 8.99 -10.23
CA ASP A 173 -21.22 7.78 -11.03
C ASP A 173 -21.75 6.62 -10.17
N PRO A 174 -23.06 6.31 -10.25
CA PRO A 174 -23.68 5.27 -9.43
C PRO A 174 -23.37 3.84 -9.91
N PHE A 175 -22.69 3.69 -11.05
CA PHE A 175 -22.34 2.39 -11.65
C PHE A 175 -20.88 2.43 -12.13
N ALA A 176 -19.98 2.83 -11.24
CA ALA A 176 -18.62 3.22 -11.60
C ALA A 176 -17.81 2.07 -12.20
N GLY A 177 -18.14 0.81 -11.89
CA GLY A 177 -17.43 -0.37 -12.35
C GLY A 177 -15.93 -0.24 -12.08
N GLY A 178 -15.11 -0.29 -13.13
CA GLY A 178 -13.66 -0.11 -13.03
C GLY A 178 -13.17 1.33 -12.74
N GLY A 179 -14.06 2.31 -12.62
CA GLY A 179 -13.74 3.67 -12.17
C GLY A 179 -13.26 4.64 -13.25
N SER A 180 -13.57 4.42 -14.54
CA SER A 180 -13.10 5.30 -15.62
C SER A 180 -13.58 6.75 -15.49
N ILE A 181 -14.88 6.97 -15.21
CA ILE A 181 -15.47 8.31 -15.07
C ILE A 181 -14.90 9.03 -13.83
N PRO A 182 -14.93 8.46 -12.61
CA PRO A 182 -14.39 9.15 -11.44
C PRO A 182 -12.88 9.45 -11.55
N LEU A 183 -12.11 8.59 -12.23
CA LEU A 183 -10.69 8.86 -12.48
C LEU A 183 -10.49 10.08 -13.38
N GLU A 184 -11.26 10.19 -14.47
CA GLU A 184 -11.14 11.32 -15.40
C GLU A 184 -11.73 12.62 -14.82
N ALA A 185 -12.78 12.52 -14.01
CA ALA A 185 -13.29 13.65 -13.24
C ALA A 185 -12.23 14.19 -12.28
N GLN A 186 -11.53 13.31 -11.56
CA GLN A 186 -10.42 13.71 -10.68
C GLN A 186 -9.26 14.36 -11.46
N ARG A 187 -8.91 13.85 -12.65
CA ARG A 187 -7.89 14.48 -13.53
C ARG A 187 -8.29 15.88 -13.97
N LEU A 188 -9.58 16.11 -14.22
CA LEU A 188 -10.12 17.44 -14.49
C LEU A 188 -10.24 18.32 -13.24
N GLY A 189 -9.86 17.83 -12.05
CA GLY A 189 -9.96 18.61 -10.80
C GLY A 189 -11.36 18.67 -10.20
N LEU A 190 -12.29 17.85 -10.70
CA LEU A 190 -13.66 17.78 -10.21
C LEU A 190 -13.76 16.85 -8.99
N ARG A 191 -14.67 17.17 -8.06
CA ARG A 191 -15.08 16.21 -7.03
C ARG A 191 -15.84 15.06 -7.69
N ALA A 192 -15.44 13.83 -7.40
CA ALA A 192 -16.08 12.63 -7.93
C ALA A 192 -16.58 11.73 -6.79
N ILE A 193 -17.82 11.29 -6.90
CA ILE A 193 -18.45 10.32 -6.01
C ILE A 193 -18.78 9.09 -6.85
N ALA A 194 -18.24 7.95 -6.47
CA ALA A 194 -18.39 6.69 -7.21
C ALA A 194 -19.03 5.65 -6.30
N THR A 195 -20.07 4.97 -6.79
CA THR A 195 -20.67 3.83 -6.10
C THR A 195 -20.81 2.64 -7.05
N ASP A 196 -20.81 1.44 -6.48
CA ASP A 196 -21.04 0.19 -7.21
C ASP A 196 -21.54 -0.88 -6.23
N LEU A 197 -22.40 -1.79 -6.69
CA LEU A 197 -22.87 -2.92 -5.91
C LEU A 197 -21.83 -4.06 -5.85
N ASN A 198 -20.92 -4.12 -6.84
CA ASN A 198 -19.89 -5.14 -6.89
C ASN A 198 -18.71 -4.75 -5.98
N PRO A 199 -18.39 -5.53 -4.93
CA PRO A 199 -17.31 -5.20 -4.01
C PRO A 199 -15.93 -5.16 -4.69
N VAL A 200 -15.73 -5.92 -5.78
CA VAL A 200 -14.50 -5.88 -6.57
C VAL A 200 -14.35 -4.54 -7.28
N ALA A 201 -15.44 -4.00 -7.85
CA ALA A 201 -15.45 -2.66 -8.45
C ALA A 201 -15.08 -1.60 -7.39
N VAL A 202 -15.71 -1.67 -6.22
CA VAL A 202 -15.42 -0.75 -5.10
C VAL A 202 -13.93 -0.82 -4.70
N MET A 203 -13.36 -2.02 -4.57
CA MET A 203 -11.93 -2.18 -4.27
C MET A 203 -11.02 -1.58 -5.36
N ILE A 204 -11.35 -1.77 -6.63
CA ILE A 204 -10.59 -1.17 -7.75
C ILE A 204 -10.62 0.36 -7.68
N ASN A 205 -11.79 0.96 -7.45
CA ASN A 205 -11.94 2.41 -7.30
C ASN A 205 -11.11 2.92 -6.12
N LYS A 206 -11.13 2.22 -4.98
CA LYS A 206 -10.29 2.56 -3.82
C LYS A 206 -8.80 2.54 -4.17
N ALA A 207 -8.34 1.46 -4.79
CA ALA A 207 -6.93 1.27 -5.11
C ALA A 207 -6.40 2.25 -6.17
N LEU A 208 -7.23 2.62 -7.16
CA LEU A 208 -6.80 3.43 -8.30
C LEU A 208 -7.09 4.93 -8.15
N ILE A 209 -8.12 5.31 -7.38
CA ILE A 209 -8.68 6.68 -7.38
C ILE A 209 -8.67 7.29 -5.98
N GLU A 210 -9.12 6.55 -4.97
CA GLU A 210 -9.28 7.10 -3.61
C GLU A 210 -7.95 7.14 -2.83
N ILE A 211 -7.16 6.06 -2.89
CA ILE A 211 -5.95 5.90 -2.08
C ILE A 211 -4.77 6.71 -2.64
N PRO A 212 -4.39 6.61 -3.93
CA PRO A 212 -3.15 7.24 -4.42
C PRO A 212 -3.01 8.75 -4.15
N PRO A 213 -4.05 9.59 -4.33
CA PRO A 213 -3.94 11.03 -4.05
C PRO A 213 -3.61 11.35 -2.59
N LYS A 214 -4.00 10.50 -1.63
CA LYS A 214 -3.66 10.66 -0.20
C LYS A 214 -2.15 10.56 0.05
N PHE A 215 -1.41 10.02 -0.91
CA PHE A 215 0.05 9.87 -0.90
C PHE A 215 0.77 10.81 -1.88
N ALA A 216 0.07 11.80 -2.45
CA ALA A 216 0.69 12.79 -3.32
C ALA A 216 1.84 13.53 -2.60
N GLY A 217 3.00 13.66 -3.25
CA GLY A 217 4.16 14.35 -2.67
C GLY A 217 4.92 13.53 -1.62
N ARG A 218 4.47 12.32 -1.28
CA ARG A 218 5.04 11.53 -0.18
C ARG A 218 6.14 10.60 -0.68
N ALA A 219 7.25 10.56 0.07
CA ALA A 219 8.32 9.60 -0.12
C ALA A 219 7.88 8.17 0.20
N PRO A 220 8.49 7.14 -0.43
CA PRO A 220 8.24 5.74 -0.09
C PRO A 220 8.65 5.46 1.36
N VAL A 221 7.99 4.44 1.90
CA VAL A 221 8.17 3.92 3.24
C VAL A 221 9.35 2.94 3.27
N GLY A 222 9.48 2.08 2.25
CA GLY A 222 10.52 1.06 2.22
C GLY A 222 11.94 1.64 2.06
N PRO A 223 12.97 0.97 2.58
CA PRO A 223 14.37 1.45 2.55
C PRO A 223 14.87 1.70 1.13
N PRO A 224 15.82 2.59 0.83
CA PRO A 224 16.32 2.80 -0.53
C PRO A 224 16.76 1.47 -1.20
N LEU A 225 16.30 1.16 -2.42
CA LEU A 225 16.68 -0.10 -3.10
C LEU A 225 18.20 -0.18 -3.26
N GLY A 226 18.83 -1.31 -2.89
CA GLY A 226 20.27 -1.53 -3.04
C GLY A 226 20.69 -2.32 -4.31
N SER A 227 19.75 -2.87 -5.09
CA SER A 227 20.07 -3.92 -6.09
C SER A 227 20.46 -3.42 -7.48
N THR A 228 21.26 -4.20 -8.21
CA THR A 228 21.77 -3.94 -9.58
C THR A 228 20.67 -3.85 -10.65
N ALA A 229 19.56 -4.58 -10.52
CA ALA A 229 18.41 -4.48 -11.42
C ALA A 229 17.74 -3.09 -11.34
N SER A 230 17.75 -2.47 -10.16
CA SER A 230 17.23 -1.12 -9.95
C SER A 230 18.12 -0.04 -10.58
N ARG A 231 19.45 -0.24 -10.65
CA ARG A 231 20.38 0.71 -11.32
C ARG A 231 20.11 0.85 -12.81
N ARG A 232 19.79 -0.25 -13.51
CA ARG A 232 19.49 -0.24 -14.95
C ARG A 232 18.19 0.50 -15.27
N ARG A 233 17.20 0.46 -14.37
CA ARG A 233 15.93 1.18 -14.52
C ARG A 233 16.02 2.64 -14.09
N ARG A 234 16.80 2.96 -13.04
CA ARG A 234 17.16 4.35 -12.62
C ARG A 234 17.71 5.21 -13.76
N ARG A 235 18.45 4.62 -14.71
CA ARG A 235 18.98 5.33 -15.89
C ARG A 235 17.93 5.66 -16.96
N ARG A 236 16.79 4.95 -17.01
CA ARG A 236 15.74 5.18 -18.02
C ARG A 236 14.68 6.19 -17.59
N GLU A 237 14.42 6.31 -16.29
CA GLU A 237 13.38 7.18 -15.72
C GLU A 237 13.95 8.52 -15.18
N GLY A 238 15.20 8.87 -15.52
CA GLY A 238 15.68 10.26 -15.46
C GLY A 238 15.92 10.87 -14.08
N GLY A 239 16.06 10.08 -13.00
CA GLY A 239 16.37 10.63 -11.68
C GLY A 239 16.88 9.60 -10.68
N THR A 240 17.71 10.05 -9.73
CA THR A 240 18.18 9.23 -8.59
C THR A 240 17.39 9.63 -7.34
N PRO A 241 16.25 8.98 -7.03
CA PRO A 241 15.33 9.38 -5.95
C PRO A 241 15.83 9.17 -4.51
N SER A 242 17.14 8.95 -4.34
CA SER A 242 17.80 8.73 -3.03
C SER A 242 18.68 9.90 -2.61
N LEU A 243 18.70 11.00 -3.38
CA LEU A 243 19.39 12.22 -2.98
C LEU A 243 18.51 13.03 -2.01
N PRO A 244 19.09 13.60 -0.94
CA PRO A 244 18.40 14.60 -0.13
C PRO A 244 17.82 15.70 -1.04
N GLY A 245 16.52 15.98 -0.91
CA GLY A 245 15.83 17.00 -1.71
C GLY A 245 15.11 16.51 -2.98
N TYR A 246 15.08 15.21 -3.28
CA TYR A 246 14.23 14.70 -4.37
C TYR A 246 12.74 14.78 -3.99
N GLU A 247 11.98 15.56 -4.74
CA GLU A 247 10.53 15.63 -4.61
C GLU A 247 9.86 14.41 -5.26
N TRP A 248 8.81 13.89 -4.62
CA TRP A 248 8.05 12.74 -5.11
C TRP A 248 6.76 13.22 -5.78
N PRO A 249 6.79 13.60 -7.08
CA PRO A 249 5.62 14.17 -7.74
C PRO A 249 4.46 13.17 -7.75
N GLY A 250 3.25 13.64 -7.44
CA GLY A 250 2.06 12.79 -7.36
C GLY A 250 2.26 11.60 -6.41
N ALA A 251 1.69 10.44 -6.76
CA ALA A 251 1.77 9.23 -5.95
C ALA A 251 3.00 8.35 -6.25
N THR A 252 4.11 8.93 -6.74
CA THR A 252 5.28 8.16 -7.18
C THR A 252 6.00 7.42 -6.05
N GLY A 253 6.00 7.97 -4.82
CA GLY A 253 6.54 7.24 -3.66
C GLY A 253 5.72 6.01 -3.31
N LEU A 254 4.38 6.11 -3.33
CA LEU A 254 3.50 4.94 -3.16
C LEU A 254 3.73 3.91 -4.29
N ALA A 255 3.86 4.36 -5.53
CA ALA A 255 4.13 3.47 -6.66
C ALA A 255 5.46 2.71 -6.50
N GLU A 256 6.46 3.34 -5.89
CA GLU A 256 7.74 2.69 -5.59
C GLU A 256 7.60 1.61 -4.51
N ASP A 257 6.84 1.87 -3.44
CA ASP A 257 6.52 0.86 -2.44
C ASP A 257 5.75 -0.32 -3.04
N VAL A 258 4.72 -0.06 -3.85
CA VAL A 258 3.96 -1.14 -4.53
C VAL A 258 4.87 -2.03 -5.36
N ARG A 259 5.82 -1.44 -6.11
CA ARG A 259 6.80 -2.22 -6.90
C ARG A 259 7.75 -3.01 -6.02
N ARG A 260 8.23 -2.40 -4.93
CA ARG A 260 9.18 -3.00 -4.00
C ARG A 260 8.58 -4.21 -3.29
N TYR A 261 7.45 -4.03 -2.62
CA TYR A 261 6.82 -5.12 -1.88
C TYR A 261 6.25 -6.16 -2.85
N GLY A 262 5.79 -5.76 -4.03
CA GLY A 262 5.45 -6.71 -5.10
C GLY A 262 6.65 -7.54 -5.58
N ALA A 263 7.85 -6.95 -5.69
CA ALA A 263 9.07 -7.69 -6.04
C ALA A 263 9.50 -8.65 -4.92
N TRP A 264 9.42 -8.21 -3.67
CA TRP A 264 9.67 -9.05 -2.49
C TRP A 264 8.69 -10.23 -2.44
N MET A 265 7.37 -9.98 -2.57
CA MET A 265 6.36 -11.04 -2.61
C MET A 265 6.64 -12.04 -3.73
N ARG A 266 7.06 -11.58 -4.92
CA ARG A 266 7.43 -12.47 -6.03
C ARG A 266 8.62 -13.35 -5.68
N GLU A 267 9.64 -12.80 -5.01
CA GLU A 267 10.83 -13.56 -4.58
C GLU A 267 10.47 -14.60 -3.52
N GLU A 268 9.65 -14.23 -2.52
CA GLU A 268 9.18 -15.17 -1.51
C GLU A 268 8.26 -16.26 -2.09
N ALA A 269 7.36 -15.90 -3.01
CA ALA A 269 6.56 -16.88 -3.75
C ALA A 269 7.48 -17.85 -4.50
N PHE A 270 8.50 -17.35 -5.19
CA PHE A 270 9.44 -18.22 -5.91
C PHE A 270 10.18 -19.19 -4.96
N LYS A 271 10.56 -18.75 -3.75
CA LYS A 271 11.16 -19.65 -2.76
C LYS A 271 10.19 -20.74 -2.30
N ARG A 272 8.93 -20.39 -2.02
CA ARG A 272 7.93 -21.31 -1.49
C ARG A 272 7.41 -22.31 -2.52
N ILE A 273 7.10 -21.85 -3.73
CA ILE A 273 6.39 -22.65 -4.75
C ILE A 273 7.15 -22.78 -6.07
N GLY A 274 8.35 -22.20 -6.21
CA GLY A 274 9.12 -22.24 -7.47
C GLY A 274 9.52 -23.66 -7.88
N HIS A 275 9.70 -24.56 -6.92
CA HIS A 275 9.96 -25.99 -7.17
C HIS A 275 8.81 -26.67 -7.94
N LEU A 276 7.58 -26.15 -7.86
CA LEU A 276 6.41 -26.64 -8.61
C LEU A 276 6.40 -26.18 -10.09
N TYR A 277 7.37 -25.36 -10.48
CA TYR A 277 7.55 -24.78 -11.81
C TYR A 277 9.03 -24.83 -12.24
N PRO A 278 9.63 -26.03 -12.35
CA PRO A 278 11.03 -26.17 -12.71
C PRO A 278 11.31 -25.53 -14.06
N LYS A 279 12.50 -24.92 -14.18
CA LYS A 279 12.97 -24.42 -15.47
C LYS A 279 13.19 -25.57 -16.46
N VAL A 280 13.17 -25.24 -17.73
CA VAL A 280 13.43 -26.20 -18.82
C VAL A 280 14.69 -25.81 -19.55
N THR A 281 15.67 -26.72 -19.59
CA THR A 281 16.85 -26.60 -20.46
C THR A 281 16.46 -26.99 -21.88
N ILE A 282 16.69 -26.11 -22.85
CA ILE A 282 16.42 -26.42 -24.26
C ILE A 282 17.54 -27.31 -24.79
N THR A 283 17.21 -28.54 -25.19
CA THR A 283 18.16 -29.49 -25.77
C THR A 283 18.23 -29.35 -27.30
N GLU A 284 19.26 -29.94 -27.91
CA GLU A 284 19.39 -30.01 -29.38
C GLU A 284 18.21 -30.79 -30.00
N GLU A 285 17.80 -31.89 -29.36
CA GLU A 285 16.64 -32.69 -29.77
C GLU A 285 15.35 -31.86 -29.81
N MET A 286 15.10 -31.04 -28.79
CA MET A 286 13.93 -30.16 -28.76
C MET A 286 13.97 -29.09 -29.86
N ALA A 287 15.16 -28.65 -30.26
CA ALA A 287 15.36 -27.65 -31.31
C ALA A 287 15.32 -28.23 -32.72
N GLN A 288 15.35 -29.57 -32.88
CA GLN A 288 15.31 -30.21 -34.19
C GLN A 288 14.03 -29.85 -34.95
N GLY A 289 14.18 -29.20 -36.11
CA GLY A 289 13.05 -28.70 -36.90
C GLY A 289 12.28 -27.54 -36.25
N ARG A 290 12.82 -26.92 -35.20
CA ARG A 290 12.23 -25.83 -34.42
C ARG A 290 13.19 -24.62 -34.39
N PRO A 291 13.24 -23.82 -35.47
CA PRO A 291 14.14 -22.65 -35.57
C PRO A 291 13.86 -21.57 -34.51
N ASP A 292 12.73 -21.66 -33.82
CA ASP A 292 12.41 -20.80 -32.69
C ASP A 292 13.06 -21.19 -31.37
N LEU A 293 13.50 -22.44 -31.25
CA LEU A 293 14.21 -22.98 -30.08
C LEU A 293 15.73 -23.00 -30.27
N GLU A 294 16.22 -23.05 -31.52
CA GLU A 294 17.66 -23.02 -31.84
C GLU A 294 18.46 -21.93 -31.10
N PRO A 295 18.02 -20.65 -31.01
CA PRO A 295 18.77 -19.61 -30.29
C PRO A 295 18.87 -19.81 -28.77
N TYR A 296 18.15 -20.81 -28.25
CA TYR A 296 17.95 -21.07 -26.85
C TYR A 296 18.59 -22.40 -26.41
N VAL A 297 19.16 -23.20 -27.33
CA VAL A 297 19.83 -24.47 -27.03
C VAL A 297 20.91 -24.27 -25.94
N GLY A 298 20.95 -25.20 -24.99
CA GLY A 298 21.84 -25.18 -23.83
C GLY A 298 21.46 -24.17 -22.73
N GLN A 299 20.42 -23.35 -22.94
CA GLN A 299 19.99 -22.35 -21.96
C GLN A 299 18.73 -22.79 -21.22
N GLU A 300 18.69 -22.52 -19.92
CA GLU A 300 17.49 -22.67 -19.11
C GLU A 300 16.44 -21.60 -19.45
N ARG A 301 15.17 -22.01 -19.43
CA ARG A 301 14.02 -21.13 -19.61
C ARG A 301 13.03 -21.23 -18.49
N THR A 302 12.54 -20.06 -18.08
CA THR A 302 11.47 -19.92 -17.10
C THR A 302 10.17 -20.44 -17.69
N VAL A 303 9.52 -21.33 -16.96
CA VAL A 303 8.14 -21.73 -17.22
C VAL A 303 7.20 -20.58 -16.86
N ILE A 304 6.29 -20.24 -17.77
CA ILE A 304 5.30 -19.16 -17.55
C ILE A 304 3.85 -19.65 -17.58
N ALA A 305 3.56 -20.81 -18.16
CA ALA A 305 2.24 -21.43 -18.10
C ALA A 305 2.30 -22.93 -18.43
N TRP A 306 1.37 -23.71 -17.87
CA TRP A 306 1.15 -25.12 -18.18
C TRP A 306 -0.27 -25.26 -18.75
N LEU A 307 -0.41 -25.94 -19.88
CA LEU A 307 -1.69 -26.07 -20.59
C LEU A 307 -2.20 -27.49 -20.43
N TRP A 308 -3.38 -27.64 -19.82
CA TRP A 308 -3.94 -28.92 -19.41
C TRP A 308 -5.22 -29.26 -20.18
N ALA A 309 -5.47 -30.55 -20.36
CA ALA A 309 -6.78 -31.08 -20.74
C ALA A 309 -7.38 -31.86 -19.58
N ARG A 310 -8.69 -31.75 -19.36
CA ARG A 310 -9.44 -32.75 -18.59
C ARG A 310 -9.52 -34.04 -19.41
N THR A 311 -9.51 -35.19 -18.74
CA THR A 311 -9.54 -36.49 -19.42
C THR A 311 -10.61 -37.42 -18.86
N VAL A 312 -11.12 -38.33 -19.68
CA VAL A 312 -12.00 -39.44 -19.25
C VAL A 312 -11.55 -40.73 -19.93
N ALA A 313 -11.81 -41.88 -19.30
CA ALA A 313 -11.53 -43.17 -19.92
C ALA A 313 -12.28 -43.33 -21.25
N SER A 314 -11.65 -43.96 -22.24
CA SER A 314 -12.33 -44.28 -23.51
C SER A 314 -13.56 -45.15 -23.25
N PRO A 315 -14.73 -44.83 -23.82
CA PRO A 315 -15.91 -45.68 -23.72
C PRO A 315 -15.76 -46.99 -24.51
N ASN A 316 -14.74 -47.08 -25.38
CA ASN A 316 -14.44 -48.32 -26.09
C ASN A 316 -13.81 -49.34 -25.12
N PRO A 317 -14.42 -50.52 -24.92
CA PRO A 317 -13.90 -51.54 -24.00
C PRO A 317 -12.44 -51.95 -24.23
N ALA A 318 -11.98 -51.96 -25.49
CA ALA A 318 -10.61 -52.34 -25.85
C ALA A 318 -9.56 -51.29 -25.42
N PHE A 319 -10.00 -50.05 -25.15
CA PHE A 319 -9.14 -48.93 -24.81
C PHE A 319 -9.54 -48.29 -23.47
N ARG A 320 -10.21 -49.05 -22.57
CA ARG A 320 -10.70 -48.52 -21.29
C ARG A 320 -9.61 -47.90 -20.41
N GLY A 321 -8.36 -48.34 -20.54
CA GLY A 321 -7.21 -47.75 -19.85
C GLY A 321 -6.72 -46.41 -20.43
N VAL A 322 -7.23 -45.98 -21.59
CA VAL A 322 -6.81 -44.75 -22.26
C VAL A 322 -7.65 -43.58 -21.77
N HIS A 323 -7.02 -42.65 -21.06
CA HIS A 323 -7.63 -41.39 -20.65
C HIS A 323 -7.58 -40.38 -21.81
N VAL A 324 -8.70 -40.16 -22.48
CA VAL A 324 -8.85 -39.30 -23.65
C VAL A 324 -8.93 -37.82 -23.23
N PRO A 325 -8.20 -36.91 -23.90
CA PRO A 325 -8.22 -35.49 -23.57
C PRO A 325 -9.45 -34.80 -24.19
N LEU A 326 -10.21 -34.07 -23.37
CA LEU A 326 -11.40 -33.31 -23.77
C LEU A 326 -11.01 -31.89 -24.19
N VAL A 327 -10.51 -31.74 -25.41
CA VAL A 327 -9.95 -30.48 -25.94
C VAL A 327 -10.79 -29.97 -27.10
N SER A 328 -11.20 -28.70 -27.05
CA SER A 328 -11.99 -28.08 -28.11
C SER A 328 -11.19 -27.29 -29.14
N ASN A 329 -9.89 -27.11 -28.92
CA ASN A 329 -8.97 -26.42 -29.83
C ASN A 329 -7.51 -26.77 -29.47
N PHE A 330 -6.74 -27.28 -30.42
CA PHE A 330 -5.33 -27.62 -30.21
C PHE A 330 -4.36 -26.48 -30.56
N PHE A 331 -4.81 -25.37 -31.13
CA PHE A 331 -3.93 -24.22 -31.39
C PHE A 331 -3.42 -23.58 -30.10
N LEU A 332 -2.09 -23.43 -30.02
CA LEU A 332 -1.38 -22.65 -29.01
C LEU A 332 -1.15 -21.20 -29.47
N SER A 333 -0.93 -21.01 -30.78
CA SER A 333 -0.88 -19.71 -31.42
C SER A 333 -1.44 -19.78 -32.83
N THR A 334 -2.26 -18.80 -33.19
CA THR A 334 -2.82 -18.62 -34.54
C THR A 334 -2.21 -17.42 -35.27
N LYS A 335 -1.11 -16.85 -34.73
CA LYS A 335 -0.46 -15.68 -35.34
C LYS A 335 0.21 -16.10 -36.64
N LYS A 336 -0.12 -15.42 -37.74
CA LYS A 336 0.45 -15.68 -39.08
C LYS A 336 1.98 -15.75 -39.04
N GLY A 337 2.55 -16.84 -39.56
CA GLY A 337 3.99 -17.13 -39.59
C GLY A 337 4.57 -17.60 -38.24
N LYS A 338 3.74 -17.77 -37.22
CA LYS A 338 4.10 -18.24 -35.88
C LYS A 338 3.04 -19.21 -35.33
N GLU A 339 2.32 -19.87 -36.22
CA GLU A 339 1.30 -20.85 -35.88
C GLU A 339 1.95 -22.01 -35.12
N THR A 340 1.35 -22.40 -34.01
CA THR A 340 1.85 -23.48 -33.15
C THR A 340 0.67 -24.21 -32.56
N TRP A 341 0.73 -25.54 -32.51
CA TRP A 341 -0.35 -26.38 -31.99
C TRP A 341 0.18 -27.62 -31.29
N VAL A 342 -0.70 -28.22 -30.49
CA VAL A 342 -0.48 -29.53 -29.86
C VAL A 342 -1.01 -30.61 -30.81
N GLU A 343 -0.19 -31.59 -31.15
CA GLU A 343 -0.58 -32.75 -31.95
C GLU A 343 -0.62 -34.00 -31.05
N PRO A 344 -1.78 -34.67 -30.89
CA PRO A 344 -1.83 -35.97 -30.26
C PRO A 344 -1.31 -37.04 -31.24
N VAL A 345 -0.15 -37.62 -30.93
CA VAL A 345 0.45 -38.73 -31.71
C VAL A 345 0.05 -40.04 -31.05
N VAL A 346 -0.65 -40.90 -31.80
CA VAL A 346 -1.11 -42.21 -31.34
C VAL A 346 0.02 -43.23 -31.49
N GLU A 347 0.31 -43.96 -30.43
CA GLU A 347 1.36 -44.98 -30.36
C GLU A 347 0.76 -46.27 -29.83
N GLY A 348 0.43 -47.19 -30.73
CA GLY A 348 -0.25 -48.44 -30.38
C GLY A 348 -1.60 -48.20 -29.70
N SER A 349 -1.69 -48.57 -28.42
CA SER A 349 -2.89 -48.39 -27.59
C SER A 349 -2.85 -47.12 -26.72
N THR A 350 -1.85 -46.25 -26.87
CA THR A 350 -1.73 -44.99 -26.12
C THR A 350 -1.51 -43.80 -27.05
N TYR A 351 -1.31 -42.62 -26.48
CA TYR A 351 -0.93 -41.41 -27.21
C TYR A 351 -0.01 -40.52 -26.37
N ARG A 352 0.76 -39.67 -27.05
CA ARG A 352 1.52 -38.57 -26.45
C ARG A 352 1.27 -37.26 -27.18
N PHE A 353 1.61 -36.14 -26.55
CA PHE A 353 1.49 -34.82 -27.15
C PHE A 353 2.82 -34.35 -27.71
N GLU A 354 2.80 -33.86 -28.93
CA GLU A 354 3.92 -33.15 -29.56
C GLU A 354 3.56 -31.71 -29.85
N ILE A 355 4.58 -30.84 -29.90
CA ILE A 355 4.39 -29.44 -30.28
C ILE A 355 4.87 -29.24 -31.71
N ARG A 356 3.94 -28.87 -32.58
CA ARG A 356 4.19 -28.60 -34.00
C ARG A 356 4.10 -27.11 -34.27
N ARG A 357 4.89 -26.64 -35.23
CA ARG A 357 4.98 -25.24 -35.66
C ARG A 357 5.05 -25.16 -37.18
N GLY A 358 4.45 -24.11 -37.75
CA GLY A 358 4.42 -23.86 -39.19
C GLY A 358 3.01 -23.90 -39.74
N THR A 359 2.87 -24.16 -41.04
CA THR A 359 1.55 -24.24 -41.67
C THR A 359 0.93 -25.61 -41.37
N PRO A 360 -0.22 -25.68 -40.69
CA PRO A 360 -0.88 -26.95 -40.42
C PRO A 360 -1.45 -27.54 -41.71
N GLY A 361 -1.34 -28.87 -41.88
CA GLY A 361 -1.93 -29.58 -43.01
C GLY A 361 -3.47 -29.53 -43.00
N ASP A 362 -4.08 -29.58 -41.82
CA ASP A 362 -5.53 -29.42 -41.63
C ASP A 362 -5.82 -28.50 -40.45
N ALA A 363 -5.96 -27.20 -40.73
CA ALA A 363 -6.26 -26.19 -39.72
C ALA A 363 -7.66 -26.38 -39.10
N ALA A 364 -8.62 -26.96 -39.83
CA ALA A 364 -9.98 -27.15 -39.33
C ALA A 364 -10.01 -28.22 -38.24
N LYS A 365 -9.31 -29.34 -38.45
CA LYS A 365 -9.14 -30.41 -37.44
C LYS A 365 -8.50 -29.88 -36.17
N ILE A 366 -7.42 -29.11 -36.27
CA ILE A 366 -6.73 -28.54 -35.10
C ILE A 366 -7.67 -27.60 -34.33
N LYS A 367 -8.45 -26.78 -35.04
CA LYS A 367 -9.42 -25.85 -34.43
C LYS A 367 -10.56 -26.57 -33.72
N MET A 368 -10.93 -27.77 -34.17
CA MET A 368 -11.95 -28.61 -33.51
C MET A 368 -11.39 -29.41 -32.32
N GLY A 369 -10.08 -29.66 -32.30
CA GLY A 369 -9.47 -30.50 -31.27
C GLY A 369 -10.02 -31.93 -31.32
N THR A 370 -10.53 -32.40 -30.19
CA THR A 370 -11.22 -33.69 -30.05
C THR A 370 -12.75 -33.57 -30.19
N LYS A 371 -13.27 -32.38 -30.48
CA LYS A 371 -14.71 -32.11 -30.49
C LYS A 371 -15.35 -32.66 -31.76
N LEU A 372 -16.53 -33.29 -31.63
CA LEU A 372 -17.31 -33.83 -32.76
C LEU A 372 -18.51 -32.96 -33.16
N GLY A 373 -18.88 -31.97 -32.33
CA GLY A 373 -20.04 -31.12 -32.60
C GLY A 373 -20.36 -30.15 -31.47
N ARG A 374 -21.60 -29.65 -31.42
CA ARG A 374 -22.07 -28.77 -30.33
C ARG A 374 -22.12 -29.51 -28.99
N GLY A 375 -21.93 -28.79 -27.89
CA GLY A 375 -21.96 -29.37 -26.54
C GLY A 375 -20.70 -30.15 -26.19
N ALA A 376 -20.79 -31.02 -25.18
CA ALA A 376 -19.70 -31.86 -24.68
C ALA A 376 -19.62 -33.19 -25.45
N ASN A 377 -19.53 -33.12 -26.78
CA ASN A 377 -19.39 -34.28 -27.66
C ASN A 377 -17.96 -34.35 -28.18
N PHE A 378 -17.24 -35.42 -27.83
CA PHE A 378 -15.83 -35.59 -28.16
C PHE A 378 -15.56 -36.94 -28.83
N GLY A 379 -14.43 -37.10 -29.49
CA GLY A 379 -13.98 -38.35 -30.09
C GLY A 379 -12.71 -38.85 -29.40
N CYS A 380 -12.62 -40.15 -29.16
CA CYS A 380 -11.40 -40.78 -28.67
C CYS A 380 -10.26 -40.61 -29.68
N VAL A 381 -9.15 -40.02 -29.25
CA VAL A 381 -7.97 -39.80 -30.12
C VAL A 381 -7.32 -41.10 -30.59
N VAL A 382 -7.52 -42.21 -29.87
CA VAL A 382 -6.97 -43.54 -30.21
C VAL A 382 -8.00 -44.37 -30.99
N SER A 383 -9.21 -44.54 -30.46
CA SER A 383 -10.20 -45.46 -31.03
C SER A 383 -11.20 -44.81 -31.99
N GLY A 384 -11.22 -43.48 -32.10
CA GLY A 384 -12.23 -42.72 -32.86
C GLY A 384 -13.64 -42.76 -32.27
N THR A 385 -13.87 -43.54 -31.21
CA THR A 385 -15.19 -43.75 -30.61
C THR A 385 -15.75 -42.44 -30.05
N PRO A 386 -17.00 -42.07 -30.38
CA PRO A 386 -17.66 -40.92 -29.80
C PRO A 386 -17.82 -41.05 -28.28
N ILE A 387 -17.59 -39.96 -27.57
CA ILE A 387 -17.72 -39.80 -26.13
C ILE A 387 -18.85 -38.80 -25.89
N ALA A 388 -20.00 -39.32 -25.46
CA ALA A 388 -21.22 -38.54 -25.27
C ALA A 388 -21.18 -37.72 -23.96
N PRO A 389 -21.92 -36.59 -23.89
CA PRO A 389 -21.98 -35.74 -22.70
C PRO A 389 -22.37 -36.49 -21.42
N ASP A 390 -23.34 -37.40 -21.50
CA ASP A 390 -23.83 -38.12 -20.32
C ASP A 390 -22.80 -39.10 -19.75
N TYR A 391 -21.99 -39.71 -20.62
CA TYR A 391 -20.85 -40.51 -20.19
C TYR A 391 -19.81 -39.65 -19.47
N ILE A 392 -19.46 -38.48 -20.00
CA ILE A 392 -18.50 -37.56 -19.37
C ILE A 392 -18.99 -37.09 -17.99
N LYS A 393 -20.29 -36.76 -17.88
CA LYS A 393 -20.91 -36.40 -16.61
C LYS A 393 -20.91 -37.55 -15.62
N ALA A 394 -21.20 -38.77 -16.06
CA ALA A 394 -21.16 -39.97 -15.22
C ALA A 394 -19.73 -40.25 -14.70
N GLU A 395 -18.72 -40.15 -15.57
CA GLU A 395 -17.31 -40.28 -15.17
C GLU A 395 -16.90 -39.19 -14.17
N GLY A 396 -17.30 -37.94 -14.42
CA GLY A 396 -17.05 -36.81 -13.51
C GLY A 396 -17.68 -37.00 -12.13
N LYS A 397 -18.99 -37.31 -12.08
CA LYS A 397 -19.73 -37.57 -10.83
C LYS A 397 -19.17 -38.76 -10.04
N ALA A 398 -18.58 -39.73 -10.74
CA ALA A 398 -17.93 -40.87 -10.11
C ALA A 398 -16.45 -40.63 -9.73
N GLY A 399 -15.95 -39.39 -9.88
CA GLY A 399 -14.57 -39.03 -9.53
C GLY A 399 -13.50 -39.60 -10.48
N ARG A 400 -13.89 -40.09 -11.66
CA ARG A 400 -12.98 -40.73 -12.63
C ARG A 400 -12.46 -39.79 -13.73
N MET A 401 -12.80 -38.51 -13.64
CA MET A 401 -12.25 -37.50 -14.54
C MET A 401 -10.80 -37.15 -14.15
N GLY A 402 -9.88 -37.30 -15.08
CA GLY A 402 -8.46 -36.97 -14.89
C GLY A 402 -8.06 -35.63 -15.49
N ALA A 403 -6.75 -35.39 -15.50
CA ALA A 403 -6.14 -34.30 -16.24
C ALA A 403 -4.82 -34.78 -16.87
N ARG A 404 -4.44 -34.20 -18.01
CA ARG A 404 -3.17 -34.48 -18.68
C ARG A 404 -2.53 -33.20 -19.19
N LEU A 405 -1.22 -33.08 -19.02
CA LEU A 405 -0.49 -31.90 -19.46
C LEU A 405 -0.31 -31.99 -20.98
N MET A 406 -0.64 -30.92 -21.70
CA MET A 406 -0.56 -30.88 -23.16
C MET A 406 0.69 -30.16 -23.66
N ALA A 407 1.05 -29.07 -22.99
CA ALA A 407 2.16 -28.22 -23.39
C ALA A 407 2.67 -27.41 -22.20
N VAL A 408 3.97 -27.15 -22.21
CA VAL A 408 4.62 -26.20 -21.30
C VAL A 408 5.01 -24.96 -22.09
N VAL A 409 4.64 -23.80 -21.54
CA VAL A 409 4.92 -22.49 -22.13
C VAL A 409 6.11 -21.88 -21.41
N LEU A 410 7.13 -21.50 -22.18
CA LEU A 410 8.37 -20.93 -21.68
C LEU A 410 8.51 -19.45 -22.09
N GLU A 411 9.23 -18.70 -21.28
CA GLU A 411 9.63 -17.33 -21.58
C GLU A 411 10.70 -17.30 -22.70
N GLY A 412 10.41 -16.57 -23.78
CA GLY A 412 11.37 -16.20 -24.82
C GLY A 412 11.64 -14.69 -24.84
N ARG A 413 12.63 -14.23 -25.62
CA ARG A 413 13.10 -12.82 -25.60
C ARG A 413 11.99 -11.78 -25.81
N ARG A 414 10.98 -12.08 -26.64
CA ARG A 414 9.76 -11.26 -26.88
C ARG A 414 8.56 -12.10 -27.33
N THR A 415 8.63 -13.41 -27.11
CA THR A 415 7.64 -14.39 -27.59
C THR A 415 7.47 -15.47 -26.55
N ARG A 416 6.37 -16.20 -26.63
CA ARG A 416 6.18 -17.45 -25.90
C ARG A 416 6.82 -18.58 -26.70
N LEU A 417 7.49 -19.49 -26.03
CA LEU A 417 7.97 -20.75 -26.60
C LEU A 417 7.09 -21.87 -26.07
N TYR A 418 6.88 -22.91 -26.88
CA TYR A 418 6.05 -24.04 -26.53
C TYR A 418 6.84 -25.33 -26.70
N VAL A 419 6.83 -26.16 -25.66
CA VAL A 419 7.54 -27.44 -25.60
C VAL A 419 6.61 -28.54 -25.07
N PRO A 420 6.82 -29.80 -25.47
CA PRO A 420 6.05 -30.91 -24.93
C PRO A 420 6.36 -31.08 -23.43
N PRO A 421 5.41 -31.58 -22.64
CA PRO A 421 5.65 -31.86 -21.24
C PRO A 421 6.52 -33.10 -21.04
N THR A 422 7.23 -33.14 -19.92
CA THR A 422 7.95 -34.33 -19.45
C THR A 422 7.18 -35.05 -18.34
N GLU A 423 7.43 -36.33 -18.14
CA GLU A 423 6.83 -37.09 -17.02
C GLU A 423 7.17 -36.49 -15.66
N GLU A 424 8.40 -35.97 -15.52
CA GLU A 424 8.83 -35.29 -14.30
C GLU A 424 7.98 -34.05 -14.00
N GLN A 425 7.62 -33.27 -15.01
CA GLN A 425 6.71 -32.14 -14.83
C GLN A 425 5.32 -32.61 -14.39
N GLU A 426 4.80 -33.69 -14.96
CA GLU A 426 3.51 -34.24 -14.52
C GLU A 426 3.57 -34.71 -13.06
N ARG A 427 4.66 -35.38 -12.64
CA ARG A 427 4.90 -35.77 -11.24
C ARG A 427 4.97 -34.55 -10.31
N ILE A 428 5.73 -33.52 -10.66
CA ILE A 428 5.84 -32.28 -9.88
C ILE A 428 4.50 -31.56 -9.75
N ALA A 429 3.66 -31.58 -10.79
CA ALA A 429 2.31 -31.01 -10.65
C ALA A 429 1.41 -31.80 -9.71
N ALA A 430 1.57 -33.13 -9.68
CA ALA A 430 0.80 -34.02 -8.82
C ALA A 430 1.28 -34.00 -7.36
N SER A 431 2.52 -33.59 -7.09
CA SER A 431 3.09 -33.56 -5.73
C SER A 431 2.62 -32.37 -4.88
N ALA A 432 1.82 -31.46 -5.42
CA ALA A 432 1.36 -30.29 -4.68
C ALA A 432 0.23 -30.65 -3.72
N GLU A 433 0.42 -30.42 -2.43
CA GLU A 433 -0.54 -30.73 -1.37
C GLU A 433 -1.04 -29.43 -0.71
N PRO A 434 -2.29 -29.01 -0.94
CA PRO A 434 -2.84 -27.82 -0.30
C PRO A 434 -3.26 -28.11 1.14
N GLU A 435 -2.84 -27.25 2.08
CA GLU A 435 -3.27 -27.29 3.49
C GLU A 435 -4.73 -26.84 3.67
N TRP A 436 -5.22 -25.99 2.77
CA TRP A 436 -6.56 -25.43 2.80
C TRP A 436 -7.17 -25.36 1.40
N ARG A 437 -8.49 -25.53 1.28
CA ARG A 437 -9.24 -25.30 0.05
C ARG A 437 -10.65 -24.75 0.34
N PRO A 438 -11.28 -24.03 -0.62
CA PRO A 438 -12.66 -23.58 -0.47
C PRO A 438 -13.64 -24.76 -0.47
N GLU A 439 -14.45 -24.89 0.58
CA GLU A 439 -15.43 -25.99 0.73
C GLU A 439 -16.87 -25.55 0.41
N GLN A 440 -17.07 -24.28 0.07
CA GLN A 440 -18.41 -23.75 -0.21
C GLN A 440 -19.02 -24.40 -1.46
N ASP A 441 -20.28 -24.81 -1.33
CA ASP A 441 -21.10 -25.36 -2.41
C ASP A 441 -21.31 -24.36 -3.56
N LEU A 442 -21.24 -24.89 -4.77
CA LEU A 442 -21.61 -24.19 -5.99
C LEU A 442 -23.14 -24.20 -6.19
N PRO A 443 -23.70 -23.18 -6.88
CA PRO A 443 -25.11 -23.17 -7.22
C PRO A 443 -25.52 -24.40 -8.05
N LYS A 444 -26.57 -25.11 -7.62
CA LYS A 444 -27.05 -26.36 -8.24
C LYS A 444 -27.92 -26.14 -9.49
N ASN A 445 -27.82 -24.98 -10.15
CA ASN A 445 -28.62 -24.66 -11.34
C ASN A 445 -27.79 -24.84 -12.64
N PRO A 446 -27.91 -25.98 -13.34
CA PRO A 446 -27.07 -26.28 -14.49
C PRO A 446 -27.35 -25.41 -15.72
N ARG A 447 -28.48 -24.67 -15.77
CA ARG A 447 -28.74 -23.73 -16.88
C ARG A 447 -27.73 -22.58 -16.90
N TRP A 448 -27.16 -22.24 -15.74
CA TRP A 448 -26.26 -21.10 -15.58
C TRP A 448 -24.91 -21.49 -14.94
N PHE A 449 -24.81 -22.67 -14.33
CA PHE A 449 -23.61 -23.15 -13.65
C PHE A 449 -23.48 -24.67 -13.72
N SER A 450 -22.68 -25.17 -14.68
CA SER A 450 -22.58 -26.59 -15.02
C SER A 450 -21.52 -27.45 -14.30
N PRO A 451 -20.48 -26.94 -13.61
CA PRO A 451 -19.48 -27.80 -12.95
C PRO A 451 -20.03 -28.88 -12.01
N PRO A 452 -21.11 -28.67 -11.22
CA PRO A 452 -21.68 -29.73 -10.39
C PRO A 452 -22.13 -30.98 -11.16
N ASP A 453 -22.56 -30.83 -12.43
CA ASP A 453 -22.92 -31.97 -13.29
C ASP A 453 -21.72 -32.86 -13.66
N TYR A 454 -20.50 -32.35 -13.47
CA TYR A 454 -19.24 -33.05 -13.73
C TYR A 454 -18.55 -33.50 -12.44
N GLY A 455 -19.26 -33.54 -11.31
CA GLY A 455 -18.71 -33.98 -10.03
C GLY A 455 -17.83 -32.93 -9.33
N MET A 456 -18.02 -31.65 -9.65
CA MET A 456 -17.33 -30.53 -9.01
C MET A 456 -18.35 -29.69 -8.21
N PRO A 457 -18.79 -30.17 -7.03
CA PRO A 457 -19.84 -29.51 -6.25
C PRO A 457 -19.38 -28.26 -5.50
N THR A 458 -18.08 -28.09 -5.24
CA THR A 458 -17.54 -26.96 -4.44
C THR A 458 -16.66 -26.02 -5.26
N TYR A 459 -16.46 -24.79 -4.77
CA TYR A 459 -15.51 -23.86 -5.40
C TYR A 459 -14.08 -24.40 -5.44
N GLY A 460 -13.67 -25.24 -4.48
CA GLY A 460 -12.34 -25.88 -4.47
C GLY A 460 -12.11 -26.83 -5.64
N ASP A 461 -13.15 -27.51 -6.13
CA ASP A 461 -13.05 -28.50 -7.21
C ASP A 461 -12.74 -27.87 -8.59
N LEU A 462 -12.90 -26.54 -8.70
CA LEU A 462 -12.57 -25.78 -9.92
C LEU A 462 -11.07 -25.60 -10.14
N PHE A 463 -10.26 -25.87 -9.11
CA PHE A 463 -8.81 -25.66 -9.12
C PHE A 463 -8.06 -26.98 -8.96
N THR A 464 -6.87 -27.07 -9.55
CA THR A 464 -5.96 -28.18 -9.25
C THR A 464 -5.30 -27.97 -7.89
N PRO A 465 -4.82 -29.02 -7.21
CA PRO A 465 -4.08 -28.89 -5.94
C PRO A 465 -2.95 -27.86 -6.01
N ARG A 466 -2.16 -27.89 -7.10
CA ARG A 466 -1.12 -26.90 -7.36
C ARG A 466 -1.63 -25.46 -7.50
N GLN A 467 -2.78 -25.25 -8.15
CA GLN A 467 -3.38 -23.92 -8.25
C GLN A 467 -3.83 -23.40 -6.88
N ILE A 468 -4.37 -24.28 -6.03
CA ILE A 468 -4.77 -23.94 -4.67
C ILE A 468 -3.53 -23.52 -3.87
N VAL A 469 -2.47 -24.34 -3.86
CA VAL A 469 -1.18 -24.01 -3.21
C VAL A 469 -0.64 -22.66 -3.67
N ALA A 470 -0.68 -22.38 -4.98
CA ALA A 470 -0.23 -21.09 -5.50
C ALA A 470 -1.11 -19.92 -5.01
N LEU A 471 -2.44 -20.07 -5.06
CA LEU A 471 -3.38 -19.03 -4.64
C LEU A 471 -3.28 -18.74 -3.13
N THR A 472 -3.18 -19.77 -2.29
CA THR A 472 -3.00 -19.61 -0.84
C THR A 472 -1.67 -18.95 -0.53
N THR A 473 -0.58 -19.40 -1.18
CA THR A 473 0.75 -18.76 -1.03
C THR A 473 0.70 -17.27 -1.34
N PHE A 474 0.04 -16.86 -2.43
CA PHE A 474 -0.11 -15.43 -2.74
C PHE A 474 -0.97 -14.69 -1.72
N SER A 475 -2.05 -15.31 -1.24
CA SER A 475 -2.92 -14.74 -0.19
C SER A 475 -2.14 -14.49 1.10
N ASP A 476 -1.35 -15.46 1.55
CA ASP A 476 -0.55 -15.35 2.78
C ASP A 476 0.53 -14.28 2.64
N LEU A 477 1.21 -14.25 1.49
CA LEU A 477 2.23 -13.24 1.20
C LEU A 477 1.68 -11.81 1.16
N VAL A 478 0.40 -11.61 0.81
CA VAL A 478 -0.22 -10.28 0.93
C VAL A 478 -0.30 -9.83 2.39
N THR A 479 -0.66 -10.75 3.29
CA THR A 479 -0.72 -10.48 4.74
C THR A 479 0.67 -10.19 5.29
N GLU A 480 1.66 -10.98 4.92
CA GLU A 480 3.06 -10.76 5.34
C GLU A 480 3.65 -9.48 4.75
N ALA A 481 3.34 -9.15 3.49
CA ALA A 481 3.75 -7.89 2.87
C ALA A 481 3.20 -6.70 3.66
N ARG A 482 1.97 -6.79 4.17
CA ARG A 482 1.36 -5.74 5.00
C ARG A 482 2.15 -5.51 6.28
N GLU A 483 2.53 -6.58 6.98
CA GLU A 483 3.32 -6.46 8.21
C GLU A 483 4.73 -5.95 7.89
N LYS A 484 5.34 -6.39 6.79
CA LYS A 484 6.63 -5.86 6.33
C LYS A 484 6.59 -4.36 6.03
N VAL A 485 5.55 -3.87 5.35
CA VAL A 485 5.33 -2.44 5.11
C VAL A 485 5.23 -1.68 6.42
N ARG A 486 4.53 -2.25 7.41
CA ARG A 486 4.36 -1.66 8.73
C ARG A 486 5.68 -1.57 9.49
N GLU A 487 6.50 -2.63 9.46
CA GLU A 487 7.82 -2.64 10.07
C GLU A 487 8.77 -1.62 9.42
N ASP A 488 8.81 -1.58 8.09
CA ASP A 488 9.63 -0.63 7.35
C ASP A 488 9.18 0.82 7.63
N TYR A 489 7.88 1.05 7.79
CA TYR A 489 7.34 2.36 8.21
C TYR A 489 7.82 2.77 9.60
N LEU A 490 7.73 1.86 10.57
CA LEU A 490 8.18 2.12 11.92
C LEU A 490 9.68 2.40 11.93
N ARG A 491 10.47 1.63 11.19
CA ARG A 491 11.93 1.82 11.05
C ARG A 491 12.29 3.15 10.38
N ALA A 492 11.67 3.48 9.25
CA ALA A 492 11.94 4.72 8.51
C ALA A 492 11.51 5.98 9.29
N ARG A 493 10.53 5.86 10.20
CA ARG A 493 10.08 6.97 11.06
C ARG A 493 10.89 7.08 12.35
N ALA A 494 11.38 5.97 12.92
CA ALA A 494 12.36 5.99 14.01
C ALA A 494 13.64 6.76 13.62
N SER A 495 14.03 6.75 12.34
CA SER A 495 15.19 7.49 11.82
C SER A 495 14.94 8.98 11.49
N ARG A 496 13.71 9.50 11.64
CA ARG A 496 13.40 10.91 11.35
C ARG A 496 13.33 11.73 12.64
N PRO A 497 14.33 12.56 12.96
CA PRO A 497 14.17 13.55 14.01
C PRO A 497 13.05 14.51 13.60
N ARG A 498 12.01 14.65 14.41
CA ARG A 498 11.13 15.83 14.34
C ARG A 498 11.82 16.93 15.14
N THR A 499 11.70 18.16 14.68
CA THR A 499 12.18 19.34 15.40
C THR A 499 10.98 20.25 15.57
N THR A 500 10.20 20.05 16.63
CA THR A 500 9.12 20.96 17.01
C THR A 500 9.44 21.53 18.38
N TRP A 501 9.57 22.86 18.43
CA TRP A 501 9.67 23.62 19.68
C TRP A 501 8.26 24.01 20.11
N HIS A 502 7.84 23.61 21.30
CA HIS A 502 6.60 24.09 21.91
C HIS A 502 6.93 25.23 22.88
N ARG A 503 6.26 26.38 22.75
CA ARG A 503 6.40 27.50 23.68
C ARG A 503 5.53 27.28 24.92
N THR A 504 6.17 26.85 26.00
CA THR A 504 5.76 27.22 27.38
C THR A 504 6.83 28.17 27.96
N ASN A 505 6.79 28.53 29.25
CA ASN A 505 7.80 29.42 29.87
C ASN A 505 9.25 28.87 29.72
N LEU A 506 9.40 27.58 29.43
CA LEU A 506 10.62 26.93 28.94
C LEU A 506 10.37 26.31 27.54
N PRO A 507 11.31 26.42 26.59
CA PRO A 507 11.19 25.79 25.28
C PRO A 507 11.50 24.29 25.37
N HIS A 508 10.54 23.43 25.00
CA HIS A 508 10.68 21.97 25.05
C HIS A 508 11.01 21.39 23.67
N PHE A 509 11.87 20.37 23.63
CA PHE A 509 12.34 19.73 22.41
C PHE A 509 11.63 18.40 22.14
N GLU A 510 11.03 18.23 20.96
CA GLU A 510 10.40 16.97 20.55
C GLU A 510 11.19 16.25 19.46
N ALA A 511 12.09 15.34 19.86
CA ALA A 511 13.05 14.68 18.97
C ALA A 511 12.55 13.43 18.22
N GLY A 512 11.38 12.88 18.54
CA GLY A 512 11.03 11.51 18.14
C GLY A 512 11.75 10.46 19.00
N GLU A 513 12.13 9.30 18.43
CA GLU A 513 12.84 8.20 19.13
C GLU A 513 14.34 8.50 19.36
N VAL A 514 14.65 9.71 19.81
CA VAL A 514 15.99 10.09 20.29
C VAL A 514 15.97 10.05 21.81
N ALA A 515 17.07 9.62 22.42
CA ALA A 515 17.22 9.69 23.87
C ALA A 515 17.19 11.15 24.35
N GLN A 516 16.46 11.40 25.43
CA GLN A 516 16.33 12.72 26.04
C GLN A 516 16.46 12.59 27.56
N SER A 517 17.21 13.50 28.18
CA SER A 517 17.26 13.63 29.63
C SER A 517 16.19 14.60 30.09
N ILE A 518 15.46 14.25 31.15
CA ILE A 518 14.34 14.99 31.70
C ILE A 518 14.61 15.23 33.19
N THR A 519 14.39 16.44 33.66
CA THR A 519 14.44 16.81 35.08
C THR A 519 13.14 17.51 35.46
N PHE A 520 12.46 17.06 36.52
CA PHE A 520 11.32 17.78 37.11
C PHE A 520 11.32 17.68 38.63
N ARG A 521 10.75 18.69 39.28
CA ARG A 521 10.89 18.93 40.73
C ARG A 521 9.56 19.16 41.43
N LEU A 522 9.54 18.94 42.75
CA LEU A 522 8.37 19.20 43.59
C LEU A 522 7.98 20.68 43.60
N HIS A 523 6.69 20.94 43.70
CA HIS A 523 6.18 22.29 43.93
C HIS A 523 6.69 22.80 45.29
N GLY A 524 7.19 24.04 45.33
CA GLY A 524 7.75 24.61 46.56
C GLY A 524 9.19 24.19 46.89
N SER A 525 9.83 23.31 46.11
CA SER A 525 11.24 22.90 46.33
C SER A 525 12.27 24.03 46.16
N ILE A 526 11.86 25.15 45.57
CA ILE A 526 12.64 26.40 45.50
C ILE A 526 11.63 27.54 45.62
N PRO A 527 11.81 28.51 46.55
CA PRO A 527 10.94 29.67 46.68
C PRO A 527 10.81 30.46 45.37
N ARG A 528 9.58 30.85 45.04
CA ARG A 528 9.28 31.58 43.80
C ARG A 528 10.08 32.89 43.68
N ALA A 529 10.21 33.63 44.76
CA ALA A 529 10.99 34.87 44.82
C ALA A 529 12.47 34.66 44.42
N LYS A 530 13.06 33.50 44.75
CA LYS A 530 14.44 33.16 44.40
C LYS A 530 14.61 32.93 42.89
N ILE A 531 13.62 32.28 42.26
CA ILE A 531 13.60 32.06 40.81
C ILE A 531 13.42 33.38 40.07
N GLU A 532 12.51 34.24 40.54
CA GLU A 532 12.26 35.56 39.96
C GLU A 532 13.50 36.46 40.07
N ALA A 533 14.21 36.42 41.21
CA ALA A 533 15.48 37.12 41.39
C ALA A 533 16.55 36.65 40.38
N TRP A 534 16.76 35.34 40.23
CA TRP A 534 17.71 34.82 39.24
C TRP A 534 17.32 35.15 37.81
N GLN A 535 16.03 35.10 37.47
CA GLN A 535 15.55 35.50 36.14
C GLN A 535 15.83 36.99 35.87
N ALA A 536 15.69 37.85 36.88
CA ALA A 536 16.01 39.27 36.77
C ALA A 536 17.53 39.48 36.60
N GLU A 537 18.36 38.79 37.39
CA GLU A 537 19.83 38.86 37.29
C GLU A 537 20.33 38.42 35.91
N LEU A 538 19.76 37.35 35.35
CA LEU A 538 20.20 36.75 34.09
C LEU A 538 19.57 37.40 32.84
N LYS A 539 18.82 38.50 33.00
CA LYS A 539 18.12 39.18 31.89
C LYS A 539 19.09 39.76 30.84
N HIS A 540 20.35 39.97 31.21
CA HIS A 540 21.41 40.48 30.34
C HIS A 540 21.98 39.42 29.37
N LEU A 541 21.73 38.13 29.60
CA LEU A 541 22.16 37.04 28.74
C LEU A 541 21.19 36.80 27.59
N ASP A 542 21.65 36.22 26.48
CA ASP A 542 20.78 35.72 25.42
C ASP A 542 19.89 34.57 25.93
N ASP A 543 18.79 34.31 25.23
CA ASP A 543 17.78 33.34 25.66
C ASP A 543 18.35 31.93 25.89
N THR A 544 19.37 31.50 25.14
CA THR A 544 19.95 30.16 25.31
C THR A 544 20.87 30.13 26.52
N ALA A 545 21.78 31.08 26.64
CA ALA A 545 22.69 31.18 27.79
C ALA A 545 21.94 31.39 29.11
N ARG A 546 20.89 32.22 29.10
CA ARG A 546 20.01 32.44 30.26
C ARG A 546 19.37 31.16 30.76
N GLN A 547 18.88 30.31 29.85
CA GLN A 547 18.22 29.06 30.21
C GLN A 547 19.20 28.04 30.80
N VAL A 548 20.39 27.95 30.21
CA VAL A 548 21.45 27.06 30.72
C VAL A 548 21.89 27.47 32.13
N GLU A 549 22.15 28.76 32.35
CA GLU A 549 22.61 29.29 33.64
C GLU A 549 21.51 29.20 34.71
N LEU A 550 20.25 29.53 34.36
CA LEU A 550 19.12 29.39 35.29
C LEU A 550 18.92 27.93 35.71
N HIS A 551 19.07 26.99 34.77
CA HIS A 551 18.97 25.56 35.07
C HIS A 551 20.08 25.11 36.01
N ALA A 552 21.32 25.52 35.77
CA ALA A 552 22.46 25.19 36.64
C ALA A 552 22.23 25.65 38.09
N ARG A 553 21.74 26.88 38.29
CA ARG A 553 21.40 27.42 39.62
C ARG A 553 20.26 26.66 40.29
N ILE A 554 19.26 26.21 39.52
CA ILE A 554 18.16 25.39 40.02
C ILE A 554 18.67 24.02 40.47
N GLU A 555 19.49 23.34 39.65
CA GLU A 555 20.07 22.04 40.02
C GLU A 555 20.95 22.15 41.28
N GLU A 556 21.79 23.18 41.37
CA GLU A 556 22.63 23.41 42.56
C GLU A 556 21.78 23.65 43.81
N ALA A 557 20.72 24.45 43.70
CA ALA A 557 19.81 24.67 44.82
C ALA A 557 19.04 23.41 45.20
N LEU A 558 18.60 22.60 44.24
CA LEU A 558 17.91 21.33 44.55
C LEU A 558 18.81 20.35 45.29
N ALA A 559 20.11 20.34 45.01
CA ALA A 559 21.09 19.50 45.70
C ALA A 559 21.31 19.89 47.18
N HIS A 560 21.07 21.16 47.54
CA HIS A 560 21.35 21.69 48.88
C HIS A 560 20.11 22.19 49.65
N ASN A 561 18.93 22.20 49.02
CA ASN A 561 17.70 22.71 49.63
C ASN A 561 16.89 21.60 50.32
N SER A 562 16.52 21.84 51.58
CA SER A 562 15.69 20.96 52.41
C SER A 562 14.18 21.23 52.30
N GLU A 563 13.75 22.29 51.59
CA GLU A 563 12.33 22.59 51.46
C GLU A 563 11.61 21.65 50.48
N ALA A 564 10.42 21.18 50.89
CA ALA A 564 9.59 20.22 50.17
C ALA A 564 10.36 18.97 49.68
N ASN A 565 10.62 18.03 50.59
CA ASN A 565 11.35 16.78 50.36
C ASN A 565 10.44 15.54 50.36
N TRP A 566 9.23 15.66 49.82
CA TRP A 566 8.20 14.61 49.91
C TRP A 566 8.63 13.27 49.27
N LEU A 567 9.62 13.27 48.38
CA LEU A 567 10.16 12.04 47.77
C LEU A 567 11.16 11.31 48.68
N SER A 568 11.47 11.83 49.87
CA SER A 568 12.17 11.09 50.92
C SER A 568 11.31 9.98 51.54
N ASP A 569 9.98 10.10 51.44
CA ASP A 569 9.08 9.01 51.82
C ASP A 569 9.15 7.90 50.77
N SER A 570 9.71 6.76 51.18
CA SER A 570 9.86 5.55 50.37
C SER A 570 8.58 5.09 49.67
N ARG A 571 7.40 5.34 50.27
CA ARG A 571 6.11 4.98 49.66
C ARG A 571 5.86 5.80 48.40
N ILE A 572 6.27 7.06 48.41
CA ILE A 572 6.09 7.98 47.29
C ILE A 572 7.17 7.76 46.24
N SER A 573 8.43 7.54 46.66
CA SER A 573 9.52 7.18 45.73
C SER A 573 9.17 5.91 44.95
N LYS A 574 8.53 4.94 45.60
CA LYS A 574 8.04 3.71 44.96
C LYS A 574 6.98 3.97 43.89
N VAL A 575 6.00 4.83 44.18
CA VAL A 575 4.98 5.23 43.18
C VAL A 575 5.61 5.86 41.95
N VAL A 576 6.67 6.66 42.13
CA VAL A 576 7.39 7.30 41.01
C VAL A 576 8.20 6.28 40.21
N GLU A 577 8.91 5.36 40.87
CA GLU A 577 9.60 4.21 40.25
C GLU A 577 8.61 3.39 39.39
N ASP A 578 7.46 3.02 39.94
CA ASP A 578 6.44 2.23 39.24
C ASP A 578 5.90 2.97 38.02
N ALA A 579 5.71 4.29 38.12
CA ALA A 579 5.26 5.11 36.99
C ALA A 579 6.28 5.16 35.84
N PHE A 580 7.58 5.10 36.14
CA PHE A 580 8.64 5.02 35.12
C PHE A 580 8.70 3.64 34.46
N HIS A 581 8.45 2.57 35.19
CA HIS A 581 8.49 1.21 34.62
C HIS A 581 7.21 0.84 33.85
N TYR A 582 6.06 1.38 34.24
CA TYR A 582 4.74 0.93 33.74
C TYR A 582 4.58 0.93 32.20
N PHE A 583 5.18 1.90 31.52
CA PHE A 583 5.12 1.99 30.06
C PHE A 583 6.49 1.80 29.37
N ASP A 584 7.47 1.26 30.08
CA ASP A 584 8.74 0.89 29.45
C ASP A 584 8.50 -0.16 28.36
N GLY A 585 9.20 -0.01 27.23
CA GLY A 585 9.03 -0.82 26.03
C GLY A 585 7.74 -0.56 25.23
N THR A 586 6.79 0.25 25.74
CA THR A 586 5.50 0.53 25.07
C THR A 586 5.29 2.00 24.69
N ARG A 587 5.51 2.95 25.62
CA ARG A 587 5.43 4.39 25.32
C ARG A 587 6.79 5.08 25.25
N TYR A 588 7.79 4.51 25.91
CA TYR A 588 9.19 4.96 25.88
C TYR A 588 10.10 3.78 26.22
N ARG A 589 11.38 3.89 25.90
CA ARG A 589 12.44 3.02 26.42
C ARG A 589 13.13 3.75 27.58
N LEU A 590 13.15 3.14 28.76
CA LEU A 590 13.77 3.66 29.97
C LEU A 590 15.24 3.24 30.02
N HIS A 591 16.15 4.22 30.06
CA HIS A 591 17.60 3.95 30.06
C HIS A 591 18.21 4.12 31.45
N ALA A 592 17.90 5.23 32.12
CA ALA A 592 18.38 5.54 33.46
C ALA A 592 17.40 6.46 34.18
N TRP A 593 17.34 6.36 35.49
CA TRP A 593 16.53 7.23 36.33
C TRP A 593 17.09 7.32 37.75
N VAL A 594 16.75 8.40 38.45
CA VAL A 594 16.99 8.61 39.88
C VAL A 594 15.87 9.47 40.47
N VAL A 595 15.37 9.07 41.63
CA VAL A 595 14.46 9.86 42.46
C VAL A 595 15.24 10.43 43.63
N MET A 596 15.38 11.76 43.63
CA MET A 596 16.01 12.55 44.68
C MET A 596 14.94 13.00 45.69
N PRO A 597 15.30 13.48 46.89
CA PRO A 597 14.33 13.93 47.90
C PRO A 597 13.29 14.95 47.43
N ASN A 598 13.65 15.81 46.47
CA ASN A 598 12.82 16.92 46.01
C ASN A 598 12.66 17.02 44.47
N HIS A 599 13.31 16.15 43.69
CA HIS A 599 13.25 16.13 42.22
C HIS A 599 13.60 14.76 41.65
N VAL A 600 13.52 14.62 40.33
CA VAL A 600 13.91 13.39 39.62
C VAL A 600 14.73 13.73 38.38
N HIS A 601 15.61 12.82 37.98
CA HIS A 601 16.22 12.81 36.66
C HIS A 601 15.91 11.50 35.94
N VAL A 602 15.57 11.58 34.65
CA VAL A 602 15.17 10.44 33.83
C VAL A 602 15.77 10.55 32.44
N LEU A 603 16.39 9.48 31.95
CA LEU A 603 16.86 9.33 30.57
C LEU A 603 15.98 8.31 29.87
N VAL A 604 15.23 8.77 28.87
CA VAL A 604 14.30 7.93 28.09
C VAL A 604 14.40 8.22 26.61
N THR A 605 14.04 7.23 25.80
CA THR A 605 13.72 7.42 24.38
C THR A 605 12.20 7.28 24.20
N PRO A 606 11.46 8.37 23.92
CA PRO A 606 10.04 8.27 23.58
C PRO A 606 9.81 7.31 22.41
N LEU A 607 8.83 6.41 22.51
CA LEU A 607 8.44 5.50 21.44
C LEU A 607 7.29 6.11 20.63
N TYR A 608 7.19 5.70 19.37
CA TYR A 608 6.21 6.22 18.41
C TYR A 608 4.79 6.43 18.99
N GLY A 609 4.19 7.58 18.67
CA GLY A 609 2.80 7.92 19.04
C GLY A 609 2.67 8.62 20.40
N ASN A 610 3.77 8.73 21.14
CA ASN A 610 3.81 9.39 22.45
C ASN A 610 4.75 10.60 22.36
N SER A 611 4.28 11.79 22.72
CA SER A 611 5.15 12.96 22.83
C SER A 611 5.84 12.98 24.19
N LEU A 612 7.00 13.63 24.26
CA LEU A 612 7.69 13.82 25.54
C LEU A 612 6.78 14.50 26.57
N SER A 613 6.04 15.53 26.12
CA SER A 613 5.07 16.24 26.96
C SER A 613 3.93 15.34 27.45
N SER A 614 3.38 14.47 26.59
CA SER A 614 2.31 13.55 27.03
C SER A 614 2.82 12.50 28.02
N ILE A 615 4.05 12.01 27.86
CA ILE A 615 4.71 11.09 28.78
C ILE A 615 4.92 11.75 30.14
N VAL A 616 5.56 12.93 30.16
CA VAL A 616 5.84 13.66 31.41
C VAL A 616 4.54 14.08 32.10
N HIS A 617 3.54 14.52 31.34
CA HIS A 617 2.21 14.81 31.89
C HIS A 617 1.59 13.58 32.54
N SER A 618 1.65 12.42 31.88
CA SER A 618 1.13 11.15 32.41
C SER A 618 1.81 10.78 33.73
N TRP A 619 3.15 10.86 33.80
CA TRP A 619 3.89 10.60 35.03
C TRP A 619 3.51 11.57 36.14
N LYS A 620 3.57 12.88 35.87
CA LYS A 620 3.31 13.93 36.87
C LYS A 620 1.87 13.87 37.38
N SER A 621 0.89 13.65 36.51
CA SER A 621 -0.52 13.57 36.88
C SER A 621 -0.80 12.37 37.79
N TYR A 622 -0.36 11.18 37.38
CA TYR A 622 -0.55 9.95 38.15
C TYR A 622 0.15 10.02 39.52
N THR A 623 1.44 10.35 39.52
CA THR A 623 2.24 10.39 40.75
C THR A 623 1.81 11.50 41.71
N ALA A 624 1.38 12.67 41.21
CA ALA A 624 0.86 13.74 42.06
C ALA A 624 -0.41 13.31 42.81
N LYS A 625 -1.34 12.64 42.11
CA LYS A 625 -2.57 12.15 42.73
C LYS A 625 -2.27 11.16 43.84
N GLN A 626 -1.51 10.11 43.53
CA GLN A 626 -1.14 9.07 44.48
C GLN A 626 -0.34 9.63 45.68
N ALA A 627 0.60 10.55 45.44
CA ALA A 627 1.40 11.15 46.50
C ALA A 627 0.56 12.06 47.42
N ASN A 628 -0.37 12.83 46.85
CA ASN A 628 -1.28 13.68 47.63
C ASN A 628 -2.19 12.83 48.53
N ASP A 629 -2.72 11.72 48.00
CA ASP A 629 -3.55 10.78 48.77
C ASP A 629 -2.75 10.17 49.93
N LEU A 630 -1.51 9.73 49.68
CA LEU A 630 -0.61 9.18 50.73
C LEU A 630 -0.24 10.20 51.82
N LEU A 631 -0.23 11.49 51.47
CA LEU A 631 0.13 12.59 52.38
C LEU A 631 -1.11 13.27 52.99
N GLY A 632 -2.33 12.83 52.65
CA GLY A 632 -3.57 13.43 53.13
C GLY A 632 -3.75 14.90 52.72
N ARG A 633 -3.24 15.30 51.55
CA ARG A 633 -3.24 16.69 51.08
C ARG A 633 -3.98 16.87 49.76
N THR A 634 -4.25 18.12 49.43
CA THR A 634 -4.75 18.54 48.11
C THR A 634 -3.88 19.67 47.56
N GLY A 635 -3.93 19.92 46.24
CA GLY A 635 -3.15 20.96 45.57
C GLY A 635 -1.96 20.45 44.76
N SER A 636 -1.09 21.38 44.33
CA SER A 636 0.02 21.07 43.41
C SER A 636 1.15 20.29 44.10
N PHE A 637 1.43 19.09 43.60
CA PHE A 637 2.56 18.27 44.06
C PHE A 637 3.86 18.54 43.28
N TRP A 638 3.78 18.60 41.94
CA TRP A 638 4.90 18.93 41.07
C TRP A 638 4.90 20.41 40.65
N ALA A 639 6.08 20.98 40.43
CA ALA A 639 6.20 22.26 39.73
C ALA A 639 5.59 22.14 38.32
N LYS A 640 5.09 23.26 37.76
CA LYS A 640 4.37 23.24 36.47
C LYS A 640 5.26 22.74 35.33
N ASP A 641 6.43 23.34 35.17
CA ASP A 641 7.34 23.05 34.05
C ASP A 641 8.30 21.88 34.37
N TYR A 642 9.05 21.44 33.36
CA TYR A 642 10.15 20.49 33.47
C TYR A 642 11.32 20.96 32.59
N PHE A 643 12.49 20.34 32.73
CA PHE A 643 13.63 20.58 31.84
C PHE A 643 13.87 19.33 31.00
N ASP A 644 14.17 19.50 29.72
CA ASP A 644 14.58 18.42 28.82
C ASP A 644 15.80 18.81 27.97
N ARG A 645 16.59 17.80 27.61
CA ARG A 645 17.76 17.96 26.73
C ARG A 645 17.92 16.74 25.83
N MET A 646 18.05 17.00 24.52
CA MET A 646 18.34 15.98 23.52
C MET A 646 19.77 15.44 23.66
N ILE A 647 19.90 14.11 23.63
CA ILE A 647 21.18 13.42 23.53
C ILE A 647 21.64 13.40 22.07
N ARG A 648 22.90 13.76 21.84
CA ARG A 648 23.44 14.06 20.50
C ARG A 648 24.21 12.90 19.87
N ASP A 649 24.85 12.11 20.72
CA ASP A 649 25.71 11.00 20.35
C ASP A 649 25.91 10.08 21.56
N GLU A 650 26.60 8.96 21.35
CA GLU A 650 26.86 7.95 22.36
C GLU A 650 27.73 8.44 23.52
N ARG A 651 28.69 9.35 23.27
CA ARG A 651 29.52 9.94 24.33
C ARG A 651 28.66 10.80 25.25
N HIS A 652 27.79 11.63 24.67
CA HIS A 652 26.82 12.43 25.41
C HIS A 652 25.82 11.54 26.17
N PHE A 653 25.37 10.43 25.58
CA PHE A 653 24.50 9.46 26.23
C PHE A 653 25.13 8.89 27.50
N ASN A 654 26.36 8.38 27.37
CA ASN A 654 27.09 7.77 28.50
C ASN A 654 27.43 8.80 29.58
N ALA A 655 27.77 10.04 29.21
CA ALA A 655 28.01 11.12 30.16
C ALA A 655 26.75 11.46 30.97
N VAL A 656 25.58 11.52 30.33
CA VAL A 656 24.31 11.80 31.00
C VAL A 656 23.85 10.63 31.87
N LEU A 657 24.04 9.39 31.40
CA LEU A 657 23.77 8.19 32.21
C LEU A 657 24.61 8.21 33.50
N ALA A 658 25.91 8.44 33.39
CA ALA A 658 26.81 8.57 34.53
C ALA A 658 26.43 9.74 35.45
N TYR A 659 26.01 10.88 34.88
CA TYR A 659 25.52 12.02 35.65
C TYR A 659 24.30 11.68 36.51
N ILE A 660 23.28 11.04 35.91
CA ILE A 660 22.05 10.63 36.61
C ILE A 660 22.37 9.69 37.77
N HIS A 661 23.23 8.70 37.53
CA HIS A 661 23.64 7.74 38.56
C HIS A 661 24.46 8.39 39.69
N ASN A 662 25.32 9.36 39.38
CA ASN A 662 26.16 10.05 40.37
C ASN A 662 25.44 11.17 41.14
N ASN A 663 24.20 11.53 40.77
CA ASN A 663 23.50 12.66 41.38
C ASN A 663 23.32 12.52 42.92
N PRO A 664 22.93 11.35 43.46
CA PRO A 664 22.85 11.12 44.91
C PRO A 664 24.20 11.29 45.62
N VAL A 665 25.31 10.87 44.99
CA VAL A 665 26.66 11.01 45.55
C VAL A 665 27.08 12.47 45.60
N LYS A 666 26.81 13.23 44.52
CA LYS A 666 27.07 14.67 44.45
C LYS A 666 26.28 15.43 45.54
N ALA A 667 25.07 15.00 45.84
CA ALA A 667 24.23 15.55 46.90
C ALA A 667 24.58 15.02 48.31
N ARG A 668 25.63 14.20 48.46
CA ARG A 668 26.09 13.58 49.72
C ARG A 668 25.02 12.71 50.40
N LEU A 669 24.14 12.09 49.62
CA LEU A 669 23.10 11.19 50.11
C LEU A 669 23.58 9.74 50.22
N CYS A 670 24.62 9.36 49.49
CA CYS A 670 25.28 8.06 49.57
C CYS A 670 26.74 8.15 49.07
N GLU A 671 27.54 7.12 49.35
CA GLU A 671 28.96 7.08 48.96
C GLU A 671 29.18 6.61 47.51
N THR A 672 28.33 5.71 47.00
CA THR A 672 28.39 5.20 45.63
C THR A 672 27.02 5.24 44.95
N PRO A 673 26.93 5.35 43.61
CA PRO A 673 25.67 5.36 42.87
C PRO A 673 24.76 4.17 43.19
N GLU A 674 25.34 2.98 43.33
CA GLU A 674 24.64 1.72 43.56
C GLU A 674 24.06 1.62 44.97
N ALA A 675 24.45 2.48 45.90
CA ALA A 675 23.92 2.50 47.27
C ALA A 675 22.57 3.24 47.39
N TRP A 676 22.19 4.05 46.39
CA TRP A 676 20.93 4.81 46.42
C TRP A 676 19.76 3.98 45.89
N ARG A 677 18.91 3.46 46.80
CA ARG A 677 17.76 2.58 46.48
C ARG A 677 16.89 3.10 45.33
N TRP A 678 16.67 4.40 45.26
CA TRP A 678 15.75 5.01 44.28
C TRP A 678 16.49 5.45 43.02
N SER A 679 17.26 4.54 42.43
CA SER A 679 17.96 4.75 41.16
C SER A 679 18.09 3.46 40.36
N SER A 680 18.07 3.58 39.04
CA SER A 680 18.47 2.51 38.12
C SER A 680 19.90 1.98 38.34
N ALA A 681 20.80 2.74 38.97
CA ALA A 681 22.14 2.23 39.34
C ALA A 681 22.04 1.10 40.38
N TRP A 682 21.18 1.27 41.40
CA TRP A 682 20.90 0.26 42.41
C TRP A 682 20.22 -0.97 41.82
N GLU A 683 19.26 -0.80 40.89
CA GLU A 683 18.60 -1.90 40.18
C GLU A 683 19.60 -2.77 39.40
N ARG A 684 20.49 -2.12 38.63
CA ARG A 684 21.55 -2.79 37.86
C ARG A 684 22.57 -3.48 38.76
N GLY A 685 22.97 -2.84 39.86
CA GLY A 685 23.86 -3.43 40.85
C GLY A 685 23.28 -4.70 41.48
N ARG A 686 21.97 -4.72 41.75
CA ARG A 686 21.29 -5.92 42.26
C ARG A 686 21.23 -7.05 41.24
N LEU A 687 20.86 -6.75 39.99
CA LEU A 687 20.82 -7.76 38.92
C LEU A 687 22.19 -8.42 38.71
N ALA A 688 23.27 -7.63 38.73
CA ALA A 688 24.63 -8.17 38.62
C ALA A 688 25.04 -9.06 39.82
N VAL A 689 24.60 -8.71 41.04
CA VAL A 689 24.82 -9.52 42.24
C VAL A 689 23.99 -10.80 42.23
N ASP A 690 22.75 -10.74 41.75
CA ASP A 690 21.85 -11.90 41.64
C ASP A 690 22.30 -12.86 40.52
N GLU A 691 22.80 -12.36 39.39
CA GLU A 691 23.46 -13.15 38.34
C GLU A 691 24.76 -13.80 38.84
N ALA A 692 25.58 -13.08 39.60
CA ALA A 692 26.79 -13.63 40.22
C ALA A 692 26.47 -14.70 41.29
N LYS A 693 25.35 -14.57 42.01
CA LYS A 693 24.85 -15.59 42.95
C LYS A 693 24.27 -16.81 42.23
N ALA A 694 23.53 -16.62 41.13
CA ALA A 694 23.02 -17.69 40.28
C ALA A 694 24.16 -18.47 39.59
N GLY A 695 25.26 -17.79 39.24
CA GLY A 695 26.50 -18.40 38.76
C GLY A 695 27.28 -19.17 39.83
N ARG A 696 27.29 -18.71 41.09
CA ARG A 696 27.95 -19.41 42.23
C ARG A 696 27.16 -20.60 42.77
N LEU A 697 25.83 -20.64 42.62
CA LEU A 697 25.02 -21.83 42.97
C LEU A 697 25.16 -22.98 41.94
N ARG A 698 25.96 -22.80 40.88
CA ARG A 698 26.26 -23.82 39.87
C ARG A 698 27.76 -24.18 39.83
N SER A 699 28.42 -24.26 40.98
CA SER A 699 29.77 -24.85 41.04
C SER A 699 30.01 -25.65 42.32
N GLN A 700 30.41 -26.91 42.09
CA GLN A 700 30.99 -27.90 43.01
C GLN A 700 30.04 -28.54 44.03
N ASP A 701 29.55 -29.73 43.65
CA ASP A 701 29.22 -30.90 44.49
C ASP A 701 27.86 -31.58 44.21
N ASP A 702 27.33 -31.53 42.98
CA ASP A 702 26.25 -32.45 42.60
C ASP A 702 26.17 -32.71 41.08
N LEU A 703 27.19 -33.33 40.51
CA LEU A 703 27.09 -33.96 39.19
C LEU A 703 27.56 -35.41 39.28
N SER A 704 26.58 -36.32 39.31
CA SER A 704 26.81 -37.75 39.08
C SER A 704 27.04 -38.00 37.58
N PRO A 705 27.92 -38.94 37.19
CA PRO A 705 28.29 -39.18 35.80
C PRO A 705 27.21 -40.00 35.09
N ALA A 706 26.21 -39.33 34.49
CA ALA A 706 25.21 -40.01 33.65
C ALA A 706 24.83 -39.27 32.34
N ASP A 707 25.24 -38.01 32.11
CA ASP A 707 24.68 -37.23 30.99
C ASP A 707 25.64 -36.89 29.84
N ASP A 708 26.88 -37.40 29.83
CA ASP A 708 27.90 -37.06 28.81
C ASP A 708 27.80 -37.84 27.48
N VAL A 709 26.61 -38.32 27.08
CA VAL A 709 26.45 -39.07 25.80
C VAL A 709 25.62 -38.33 24.74
N LYS A 710 25.05 -37.14 25.02
CA LYS A 710 24.19 -36.45 24.03
C LYS A 710 24.72 -35.13 23.43
N ALA A 711 25.87 -34.62 23.87
CA ALA A 711 26.40 -33.36 23.34
C ALA A 711 27.46 -33.49 22.22
N ALA A 712 27.85 -34.70 21.82
CA ALA A 712 28.96 -34.93 20.87
C ALA A 712 28.54 -35.15 19.39
N LYS A 713 27.31 -34.78 18.96
CA LYS A 713 26.83 -35.05 17.58
C LYS A 713 26.14 -33.91 16.83
N ALA A 714 26.37 -32.64 17.19
CA ALA A 714 25.78 -31.50 16.46
C ALA A 714 26.81 -30.41 16.14
N GLY A 715 28.03 -30.82 15.76
CA GLY A 715 29.13 -29.92 15.43
C GLY A 715 29.88 -30.35 14.17
N GLU A 716 29.17 -30.70 13.09
CA GLU A 716 29.74 -30.79 11.74
C GLU A 716 28.68 -30.35 10.71
N ALA A 717 29.14 -29.68 9.65
CA ALA A 717 28.41 -29.14 8.50
C ALA A 717 27.88 -27.68 8.60
N TRP A 718 28.82 -26.73 8.66
CA TRP A 718 28.79 -25.52 7.82
C TRP A 718 30.20 -25.22 7.30
N GLU A 719 30.54 -25.87 6.17
CA GLU A 719 31.47 -25.39 5.14
C GLU A 719 30.73 -25.39 3.80
#